data_AF-A0A832VIK5-F1
#
_entry.id   AF-A0A832VIK5-F1
#
_cell.length_a   1.000
_cell.length_b   1.000
_cell.length_c   1.000
_cell.angle_alpha   90.00
_cell.angle_beta   90.00
_cell.angle_gamma   90.00
#
_symmetry.space_group_name_H-M   'P 1'
#
loop_
_entity.id
_entity.type
_entity.pdbx_description
1 polymer ?
#
loop_
_entity_poly.entity_id
_entity_poly.type
_entity_poly.pdbx_seq_one_letter_code
_entity_poly.pdbx_strand_id
1 'polypeptide(L)'
;MGRVIIGIISAILLLPMAAQAASYQFEAVDGTAWVNCDEGYIELLENNTTIANGSDYSVELNAGNITIITPYGSRCQSVLPVNEEMPNLRPAPTEQFDTHDIALCVQSFVQCNGQYFSGGLENDSADVFAINVSANEVINFILMASSADLEVNFHFQNNSSETNLEQQITTIVNTSYGQINELLIPIAEDGRILVTITSQSPSTLWALHSGRLSLSPVGLTDFDNVQAYGKVPRIAAVNAAQSIEILRSSLYGEEEIVPIQYRYILASGNFTESLNATQGDRIRGMAGAFAIEITWQCDCHWSASLELDYHYDAGVALDAPSLRPLTAQSDNSTYPKIDLDGSQHIGELTLGNYDYSDVLRYEVTGWNDSIHLINVEIEGGIYDLRLTLYEMDQYTWEIKKETSATYSMTSVTASIEVGPGTHFILIEHINGSSALDAAAESVPWRMIVTTAVIEEGEEPWFPPSQAVKEAAQVFYWIIGFLLGMPFLLFIIHLKREEKFAKEFALKTNRLDWLRQRIDSGEPVEKDLNRALRAVSSLEWEQALETWGEPEIRHRTGGIDLAVWRLDSRLGQDGNWPLLIGVYPQERDWNVAGIRFEASQGGQWKVVKVEPKFLHRDHEIFLDTLRKGSRFFFQIQLQGDAPALDLLISGMVEGEPMAAKPSRTIYRDEKFGEE
;
A
#
# COMPACT_ATOMS: atom_id res chain seq x y z
N MET A 1 60.38 49.07 -8.42
CA MET A 1 59.75 48.51 -9.64
C MET A 1 58.40 47.99 -9.20
N GLY A 2 57.34 48.79 -9.31
CA GLY A 2 56.43 48.78 -10.46
C GLY A 2 55.15 48.05 -10.00
N ARG A 3 54.07 48.75 -9.64
CA ARG A 3 52.94 49.05 -10.56
C ARG A 3 52.66 47.85 -11.45
N VAL A 4 51.55 47.14 -11.25
CA VAL A 4 50.23 47.38 -11.88
C VAL A 4 49.24 46.41 -11.17
N ILE A 5 47.93 46.68 -11.26
CA ILE A 5 46.76 45.96 -10.64
C ILE A 5 46.12 46.74 -9.47
N ILE A 6 45.85 48.04 -9.66
CA ILE A 6 44.74 48.75 -9.01
C ILE A 6 44.02 49.60 -10.09
N GLY A 7 43.77 49.00 -11.26
CA GLY A 7 43.32 49.73 -12.45
C GLY A 7 42.05 49.20 -13.13
N ILE A 8 41.42 48.15 -12.61
CA ILE A 8 40.29 47.50 -13.31
C ILE A 8 39.00 47.47 -12.46
N ILE A 9 39.06 47.72 -11.15
CA ILE A 9 37.87 47.74 -10.29
C ILE A 9 37.25 49.15 -10.15
N SER A 10 38.01 50.22 -10.44
CA SER A 10 37.51 51.61 -10.36
C SER A 10 37.01 52.17 -11.70
N ALA A 11 37.11 51.42 -12.81
CA ALA A 11 36.63 51.85 -14.13
C ALA A 11 35.27 51.26 -14.52
N ILE A 12 34.75 50.29 -13.75
CA ILE A 12 33.41 49.69 -13.98
C ILE A 12 32.33 50.35 -13.10
N LEU A 13 32.72 51.20 -12.14
CA LEU A 13 31.82 51.97 -11.26
C LEU A 13 31.56 53.41 -11.73
N LEU A 14 31.99 53.75 -12.96
CA LEU A 14 31.75 55.05 -13.62
C LEU A 14 31.18 54.87 -15.04
N LEU A 15 30.47 53.76 -15.28
CA LEU A 15 29.44 53.81 -16.31
C LEU A 15 28.30 54.63 -15.69
N PRO A 16 27.85 55.75 -16.31
CA PRO A 16 26.57 56.29 -15.92
C PRO A 16 25.60 55.11 -16.07
N MET A 17 24.87 54.78 -14.99
CA MET A 17 23.61 54.08 -15.19
C MET A 17 22.86 54.97 -16.17
N ALA A 18 22.82 54.58 -17.44
CA ALA A 18 22.00 55.26 -18.42
C ALA A 18 20.59 55.07 -17.89
N ALA A 19 20.06 56.12 -17.25
CA ALA A 19 18.68 56.19 -16.85
C ALA A 19 17.88 55.90 -18.12
N GLN A 20 17.27 54.72 -18.20
CA GLN A 20 16.41 54.37 -19.32
C GLN A 20 15.22 55.33 -19.27
N ALA A 21 15.20 56.31 -20.17
CA ALA A 21 14.02 57.12 -20.39
C ALA A 21 12.94 56.23 -21.04
N ALA A 22 11.70 56.34 -20.57
CA ALA A 22 10.57 55.74 -21.24
C ALA A 22 10.28 56.55 -22.51
N SER A 23 10.12 55.87 -23.65
CA SER A 23 9.71 56.50 -24.91
C SER A 23 8.39 55.93 -25.38
N TYR A 24 7.43 56.80 -25.68
CA TYR A 24 6.11 56.43 -26.21
C TYR A 24 5.82 57.23 -27.47
N GLN A 25 5.20 56.60 -28.47
CA GLN A 25 4.77 57.27 -29.70
C GLN A 25 3.26 57.36 -29.74
N PHE A 26 2.75 58.51 -30.15
CA PHE A 26 1.34 58.72 -30.38
C PHE A 26 1.13 59.51 -31.67
N GLU A 27 -0.05 59.32 -32.25
CA GLU A 27 -0.52 60.10 -33.37
C GLU A 27 -1.23 61.34 -32.82
N ALA A 28 -0.61 62.50 -33.01
CA ALA A 28 -1.18 63.79 -32.66
C ALA A 28 -2.09 64.29 -33.79
N VAL A 29 -3.11 65.05 -33.42
CA VAL A 29 -3.82 65.95 -34.34
C VAL A 29 -3.32 67.38 -34.16
N ASP A 30 -3.75 68.30 -35.02
CA ASP A 30 -3.43 69.72 -34.87
C ASP A 30 -4.02 70.24 -33.54
N GLY A 31 -3.17 70.83 -32.68
CA GLY A 31 -3.61 71.45 -31.43
C GLY A 31 -2.51 71.66 -30.39
N THR A 32 -2.87 72.23 -29.24
CA THR A 32 -1.94 72.55 -28.17
C THR A 32 -1.70 71.36 -27.24
N ALA A 33 -0.44 70.96 -27.09
CA ALA A 33 0.00 70.08 -26.00
C ALA A 33 0.40 70.87 -24.77
N TRP A 34 0.12 70.32 -23.59
CA TRP A 34 0.56 70.87 -22.30
C TRP A 34 1.29 69.80 -21.49
N VAL A 35 2.34 70.22 -20.80
CA VAL A 35 3.14 69.39 -19.91
C VAL A 35 3.33 70.12 -18.61
N ASN A 36 3.18 69.40 -17.50
CA ASN A 36 3.54 69.88 -16.16
C ASN A 36 4.14 68.73 -15.34
N CYS A 37 5.33 68.94 -14.82
CA CYS A 37 6.11 68.00 -14.04
C CYS A 37 6.40 68.57 -12.65
N ASP A 38 6.04 67.80 -11.62
CA ASP A 38 6.46 68.08 -10.24
C ASP A 38 7.96 67.79 -10.07
N GLU A 39 8.44 66.72 -10.72
CA GLU A 39 9.84 66.32 -10.76
C GLU A 39 10.22 65.85 -12.17
N GLY A 40 11.38 66.28 -12.67
CA GLY A 40 11.88 65.89 -13.99
C GLY A 40 11.39 66.79 -15.13
N TYR A 41 11.32 66.24 -16.34
CA TYR A 41 10.88 66.94 -17.55
C TYR A 41 10.28 65.94 -18.55
N ILE A 42 9.55 66.43 -19.56
CA ILE A 42 9.17 65.67 -20.75
C ILE A 42 9.83 66.32 -21.96
N GLU A 43 10.27 65.50 -22.91
CA GLU A 43 10.73 65.93 -24.23
C GLU A 43 9.78 65.41 -25.31
N LEU A 44 9.29 66.31 -26.16
CA LEU A 44 8.47 65.97 -27.33
C LEU A 44 9.32 66.09 -28.60
N LEU A 45 9.30 65.05 -29.42
CA LEU A 45 10.01 64.99 -30.69
C LEU A 45 9.07 64.70 -31.86
N GLU A 46 9.28 65.41 -32.96
CA GLU A 46 8.71 65.10 -34.27
C GLU A 46 9.86 64.76 -35.21
N ASN A 47 9.82 63.61 -35.87
CA ASN A 47 10.88 63.16 -36.78
C ASN A 47 12.30 63.20 -36.16
N ASN A 48 12.44 62.83 -34.88
CA ASN A 48 13.67 62.92 -34.08
C ASN A 48 14.22 64.34 -33.88
N THR A 49 13.41 65.37 -34.11
CA THR A 49 13.73 66.76 -33.77
C THR A 49 12.92 67.20 -32.56
N THR A 50 13.60 67.72 -31.55
CA THR A 50 12.97 68.21 -30.32
C THR A 50 12.12 69.45 -30.63
N ILE A 51 10.81 69.34 -30.38
CA ILE A 51 9.85 70.44 -30.51
C ILE A 51 9.82 71.26 -29.22
N ALA A 52 9.71 70.56 -28.09
CA ALA A 52 9.68 71.16 -26.76
C ALA A 52 10.34 70.24 -25.73
N ASN A 53 10.95 70.85 -24.72
CA ASN A 53 11.60 70.17 -23.61
C ASN A 53 11.53 71.07 -22.37
N GLY A 54 10.99 70.56 -21.28
CA GLY A 54 10.91 71.29 -20.01
C GLY A 54 10.05 70.57 -18.98
N SER A 55 10.00 71.17 -17.79
CA SER A 55 9.13 70.72 -16.69
C SER A 55 7.74 71.34 -16.75
N ASP A 56 7.56 72.47 -17.41
CA ASP A 56 6.25 73.12 -17.58
C ASP A 56 6.26 73.91 -18.89
N TYR A 57 5.40 73.56 -19.84
CA TYR A 57 5.24 74.27 -21.11
C TYR A 57 3.93 73.90 -21.82
N SER A 58 3.50 74.80 -22.70
CA SER A 58 2.50 74.52 -23.74
C SER A 58 3.13 74.72 -25.11
N VAL A 59 2.81 73.87 -26.08
CA VAL A 59 3.35 73.93 -27.45
C VAL A 59 2.31 73.47 -28.47
N GLU A 60 2.24 74.19 -29.59
CA GLU A 60 1.44 73.78 -30.75
C GLU A 60 2.07 72.58 -31.45
N LEU A 61 1.29 71.55 -31.68
CA LEU A 61 1.67 70.36 -32.43
C LEU A 61 0.89 70.31 -33.73
N ASN A 62 1.56 69.89 -34.81
CA ASN A 62 0.89 69.56 -36.05
C ASN A 62 0.49 68.07 -36.04
N ALA A 63 -0.52 67.74 -36.84
CA ALA A 63 -0.95 66.37 -37.02
C ALA A 63 0.19 65.47 -37.53
N GLY A 64 0.46 64.37 -36.83
CA GLY A 64 1.56 63.48 -37.15
C GLY A 64 2.03 62.62 -35.98
N ASN A 65 3.07 61.82 -36.20
CA ASN A 65 3.64 60.96 -35.16
C ASN A 65 4.61 61.73 -34.28
N ILE A 66 4.23 61.90 -33.01
CA ILE A 66 5.04 62.55 -31.98
C ILE A 66 5.60 61.47 -31.05
N THR A 67 6.87 61.61 -30.71
CA THR A 67 7.56 60.76 -29.73
C THR A 67 7.72 61.54 -28.43
N ILE A 68 7.22 60.97 -27.34
CA ILE A 68 7.41 61.47 -25.99
C ILE A 68 8.57 60.73 -25.36
N ILE A 69 9.52 61.46 -24.80
CA ILE A 69 10.60 60.91 -23.98
C ILE A 69 10.44 61.44 -22.56
N THR A 70 10.27 60.50 -21.64
CA THR A 70 10.13 60.76 -20.21
C THR A 70 11.31 60.13 -19.48
N PRO A 71 12.26 60.91 -18.95
CA PRO A 71 13.37 60.43 -18.13
C PRO A 71 12.89 59.59 -16.94
N TYR A 72 13.71 58.62 -16.54
CA TYR A 72 13.40 57.77 -15.39
C TYR A 72 13.25 58.61 -14.11
N GLY A 73 12.15 58.41 -13.39
CA GLY A 73 11.84 59.15 -12.15
C GLY A 73 11.10 60.47 -12.36
N SER A 74 10.84 60.90 -13.60
CA SER A 74 9.98 62.05 -13.86
C SER A 74 8.54 61.78 -13.38
N ARG A 75 7.95 62.77 -12.70
CA ARG A 75 6.55 62.79 -12.24
C ARG A 75 5.83 63.90 -12.98
N CYS A 76 5.21 63.54 -14.09
CA CYS A 76 4.65 64.49 -15.04
C CYS A 76 3.24 64.09 -15.45
N GLN A 77 2.39 65.08 -15.63
CA GLN A 77 1.12 64.98 -16.32
C GLN A 77 1.22 65.75 -17.64
N SER A 78 0.40 65.36 -18.61
CA SER A 78 0.37 66.02 -19.91
C SER A 78 -1.00 65.94 -20.53
N VAL A 79 -1.38 66.98 -21.26
CA VAL A 79 -2.47 66.94 -22.23
C VAL A 79 -1.84 66.85 -23.61
N LEU A 80 -2.11 65.75 -24.31
CA LEU A 80 -1.66 65.51 -25.68
C LEU A 80 -2.85 65.61 -26.62
N PRO A 81 -2.78 66.36 -27.73
CA PRO A 81 -3.89 66.53 -28.67
C PRO A 81 -4.06 65.26 -29.50
N VAL A 82 -5.02 64.41 -29.15
CA VAL A 82 -5.35 63.17 -29.89
C VAL A 82 -6.74 63.17 -30.51
N ASN A 83 -7.59 64.15 -30.17
CA ASN A 83 -8.91 64.32 -30.74
C ASN A 83 -8.98 65.62 -31.51
N GLU A 84 -9.64 65.59 -32.67
CA GLU A 84 -10.04 66.79 -33.40
C GLU A 84 -10.96 67.67 -32.54
N GLU A 85 -11.09 68.93 -32.94
CA GLU A 85 -11.91 69.94 -32.27
C GLU A 85 -13.32 69.42 -31.96
N MET A 86 -13.73 69.58 -30.69
CA MET A 86 -14.98 69.00 -30.21
C MET A 86 -16.16 69.96 -30.43
N PRO A 87 -17.38 69.46 -30.67
CA PRO A 87 -18.56 70.32 -30.77
C PRO A 87 -18.88 71.07 -29.47
N ASN A 88 -19.30 72.33 -29.58
CA ASN A 88 -19.63 73.15 -28.40
C ASN A 88 -21.08 73.02 -27.92
N LEU A 89 -21.92 72.31 -28.68
CA LEU A 89 -23.35 72.22 -28.46
C LEU A 89 -23.76 70.77 -28.31
N ARG A 90 -24.48 70.49 -27.23
CA ARG A 90 -25.05 69.17 -26.99
C ARG A 90 -26.23 68.91 -27.96
N PRO A 91 -26.29 67.71 -28.55
CA PRO A 91 -27.38 67.33 -29.45
C PRO A 91 -28.68 67.08 -28.67
N ALA A 92 -29.84 67.24 -29.32
CA ALA A 92 -31.09 66.73 -28.78
C ALA A 92 -31.12 65.17 -28.80
N PRO A 93 -31.95 64.50 -27.97
CA PRO A 93 -32.00 63.03 -27.93
C PRO A 93 -32.23 62.34 -29.28
N THR A 94 -33.00 62.96 -30.18
CA THR A 94 -33.30 62.43 -31.52
C THR A 94 -32.30 62.85 -32.59
N GLU A 95 -31.37 63.74 -32.26
CA GLU A 95 -30.39 64.30 -33.20
C GLU A 95 -29.18 63.37 -33.34
N GLN A 96 -28.75 63.16 -34.58
CA GLN A 96 -27.52 62.42 -34.85
C GLN A 96 -26.31 63.20 -34.34
N PHE A 97 -25.42 62.51 -33.66
CA PHE A 97 -24.21 63.07 -33.09
C PHE A 97 -23.14 62.00 -33.11
N ASP A 98 -21.91 62.37 -33.42
CA ASP A 98 -20.81 61.41 -33.49
C ASP A 98 -20.53 60.85 -32.10
N THR A 99 -20.37 59.52 -32.05
CA THR A 99 -20.18 58.78 -30.80
C THR A 99 -18.86 58.05 -30.86
N HIS A 100 -18.13 58.09 -29.76
CA HIS A 100 -16.92 57.31 -29.62
C HIS A 100 -17.28 55.91 -29.13
N ASP A 101 -16.80 54.91 -29.86
CA ASP A 101 -17.00 53.50 -29.53
C ASP A 101 -15.81 53.00 -28.70
N ILE A 102 -15.98 53.01 -27.38
CA ILE A 102 -15.00 52.45 -26.45
C ILE A 102 -15.27 50.95 -26.35
N ALA A 103 -14.24 50.14 -26.51
CA ALA A 103 -14.34 48.70 -26.39
C ALA A 103 -14.83 48.30 -24.99
N LEU A 104 -15.88 47.48 -24.94
CA LEU A 104 -16.40 46.94 -23.68
C LEU A 104 -15.39 45.95 -23.08
N CYS A 105 -14.93 46.24 -21.87
CA CYS A 105 -14.06 45.34 -21.14
C CYS A 105 -14.86 44.45 -20.18
N VAL A 106 -14.65 43.13 -20.29
CA VAL A 106 -15.08 42.19 -19.27
C VAL A 106 -14.05 42.19 -18.14
N GLN A 107 -14.51 42.41 -16.91
CA GLN A 107 -13.66 42.57 -15.72
C GLN A 107 -13.08 41.23 -15.22
N SER A 108 -12.50 40.44 -16.13
CA SER A 108 -11.92 39.12 -15.91
C SER A 108 -10.40 39.18 -16.12
N PHE A 109 -9.63 39.48 -15.07
CA PHE A 109 -8.14 39.49 -15.01
C PHE A 109 -7.36 40.29 -16.08
N VAL A 110 -8.00 40.79 -17.14
CA VAL A 110 -7.39 41.55 -18.24
C VAL A 110 -7.37 43.02 -17.87
N GLN A 111 -6.25 43.71 -18.11
CA GLN A 111 -6.19 45.16 -18.05
C GLN A 111 -7.17 45.75 -19.07
N CYS A 112 -8.20 46.43 -18.58
CA CYS A 112 -9.14 47.13 -19.42
C CYS A 112 -8.46 48.36 -20.01
N ASN A 113 -8.17 48.33 -21.32
CA ASN A 113 -7.73 49.53 -22.03
C ASN A 113 -8.94 50.45 -22.19
N GLY A 114 -8.86 51.66 -21.64
CA GLY A 114 -9.79 52.72 -21.96
C GLY A 114 -9.34 53.53 -23.17
N GLN A 115 -10.11 54.56 -23.49
CA GLN A 115 -9.80 55.54 -24.50
C GLN A 115 -9.38 56.84 -23.82
N TYR A 116 -8.29 57.43 -24.30
CA TYR A 116 -7.83 58.74 -23.89
C TYR A 116 -8.49 59.81 -24.79
N PHE A 117 -9.05 60.82 -24.15
CA PHE A 117 -9.68 61.98 -24.76
C PHE A 117 -8.93 63.24 -24.34
N SER A 118 -8.79 64.19 -25.26
CA SER A 118 -8.18 65.49 -25.00
C SER A 118 -8.87 66.57 -25.78
N GLY A 119 -8.90 67.79 -25.24
CA GLY A 119 -9.40 68.97 -25.94
C GLY A 119 -8.84 70.25 -25.33
N GLY A 120 -9.21 71.37 -25.95
CA GLY A 120 -8.78 72.68 -25.54
C GLY A 120 -9.90 73.70 -25.73
N LEU A 121 -10.25 74.43 -24.67
CA LEU A 121 -11.29 75.45 -24.69
C LEU A 121 -10.75 76.80 -25.24
N GLU A 122 -10.03 76.73 -26.36
CA GLU A 122 -9.41 77.89 -27.01
C GLU A 122 -10.41 78.60 -27.93
N ASN A 123 -11.14 79.57 -27.36
CA ASN A 123 -12.29 80.26 -27.97
C ASN A 123 -13.61 79.48 -27.96
N ASP A 124 -13.63 78.31 -27.34
CA ASP A 124 -14.83 77.50 -27.16
C ASP A 124 -15.43 77.65 -25.76
N SER A 125 -16.76 77.66 -25.70
CA SER A 125 -17.47 77.77 -24.42
C SER A 125 -17.60 76.43 -23.70
N ALA A 126 -17.49 75.32 -24.44
CA ALA A 126 -17.60 73.96 -23.94
C ALA A 126 -17.08 72.98 -25.00
N ASP A 127 -16.59 71.83 -24.57
CA ASP A 127 -16.37 70.67 -25.43
C ASP A 127 -17.41 69.60 -25.11
N VAL A 128 -18.01 69.01 -26.15
CA VAL A 128 -19.02 67.97 -26.01
C VAL A 128 -18.68 66.76 -26.85
N PHE A 129 -18.70 65.59 -26.23
CA PHE A 129 -18.62 64.32 -26.94
C PHE A 129 -19.59 63.28 -26.35
N ALA A 130 -19.84 62.21 -27.10
CA ALA A 130 -20.78 61.17 -26.73
C ALA A 130 -20.12 59.78 -26.74
N ILE A 131 -20.52 58.92 -25.79
CA ILE A 131 -20.09 57.52 -25.73
C ILE A 131 -21.34 56.63 -25.69
N ASN A 132 -21.40 55.63 -26.58
CA ASN A 132 -22.48 54.65 -26.57
C ASN A 132 -22.33 53.70 -25.39
N VAL A 133 -23.45 53.39 -24.75
CA VAL A 133 -23.49 52.52 -23.57
C VAL A 133 -24.68 51.58 -23.63
N SER A 134 -24.55 50.44 -22.96
CA SER A 134 -25.63 49.45 -22.84
C SER A 134 -25.94 49.16 -21.38
N ALA A 135 -27.14 48.64 -21.12
CA ALA A 135 -27.55 48.22 -19.78
C ALA A 135 -26.56 47.19 -19.18
N ASN A 136 -26.39 47.20 -17.86
CA ASN A 136 -25.42 46.38 -17.13
C ASN A 136 -23.95 46.67 -17.49
N GLU A 137 -23.67 47.92 -17.83
CA GLU A 137 -22.32 48.45 -17.93
C GLU A 137 -22.08 49.48 -16.82
N VAL A 138 -20.81 49.73 -16.53
CA VAL A 138 -20.38 50.92 -15.79
C VAL A 138 -19.32 51.60 -16.64
N ILE A 139 -19.45 52.92 -16.79
CA ILE A 139 -18.41 53.72 -17.44
C ILE A 139 -17.54 54.37 -16.37
N ASN A 140 -16.24 54.24 -16.54
CA ASN A 140 -15.25 54.88 -15.70
C ASN A 140 -14.73 56.12 -16.42
N PHE A 141 -14.69 57.26 -15.74
CA PHE A 141 -14.07 58.50 -16.18
C PHE A 141 -12.99 58.92 -15.20
N ILE A 142 -11.76 59.09 -15.67
CA ILE A 142 -10.62 59.54 -14.89
C ILE A 142 -10.10 60.83 -15.51
N LEU A 143 -10.14 61.94 -14.77
CA LEU A 143 -9.48 63.18 -15.20
C LEU A 143 -7.97 63.00 -15.04
N MET A 144 -7.28 62.87 -16.18
CA MET A 144 -5.84 62.63 -16.23
C MET A 144 -5.05 63.92 -16.03
N ALA A 145 -5.53 65.02 -16.61
CA ALA A 145 -4.86 66.31 -16.55
C ALA A 145 -5.83 67.46 -16.87
N SER A 146 -5.64 68.61 -16.22
CA SER A 146 -6.20 69.90 -16.65
C SER A 146 -5.22 71.03 -16.38
N SER A 147 -5.09 71.95 -17.33
CA SER A 147 -4.18 73.10 -17.21
C SER A 147 -4.73 74.26 -16.38
N ALA A 148 -6.02 74.24 -16.01
CA ALA A 148 -6.68 75.26 -15.20
C ALA A 148 -7.90 74.68 -14.47
N ASP A 149 -8.86 75.52 -14.05
CA ASP A 149 -10.14 75.04 -13.53
C ASP A 149 -10.95 74.31 -14.59
N LEU A 150 -11.69 73.28 -14.20
CA LEU A 150 -12.47 72.45 -15.12
C LEU A 150 -13.74 71.95 -14.43
N GLU A 151 -14.84 71.93 -15.16
CA GLU A 151 -16.09 71.30 -14.77
C GLU A 151 -16.54 70.34 -15.88
N VAL A 152 -16.64 69.06 -15.53
CA VAL A 152 -17.09 67.97 -16.41
C VAL A 152 -18.46 67.50 -15.93
N ASN A 153 -19.46 67.69 -16.78
CA ASN A 153 -20.86 67.36 -16.53
C ASN A 153 -21.32 66.19 -17.41
N PHE A 154 -22.11 65.28 -16.82
CA PHE A 154 -22.55 64.06 -17.50
C PHE A 154 -24.08 64.05 -17.68
N HIS A 155 -24.52 63.71 -18.87
CA HIS A 155 -25.94 63.60 -19.22
C HIS A 155 -26.17 62.26 -19.91
N PHE A 156 -27.18 61.53 -19.48
CA PHE A 156 -27.61 60.32 -20.16
C PHE A 156 -28.73 60.64 -21.14
N GLN A 157 -28.62 60.15 -22.37
CA GLN A 157 -29.66 60.24 -23.39
C GLN A 157 -30.06 58.84 -23.87
N ASN A 158 -31.36 58.59 -23.85
CA ASN A 158 -31.98 57.51 -24.62
C ASN A 158 -32.64 58.10 -25.88
N ASN A 159 -33.39 57.30 -26.63
CA ASN A 159 -34.03 57.74 -27.89
C ASN A 159 -35.08 58.86 -27.73
N SER A 160 -35.50 59.20 -26.51
CA SER A 160 -36.65 60.08 -26.26
C SER A 160 -36.48 61.12 -25.15
N SER A 161 -35.54 60.91 -24.23
CA SER A 161 -35.31 61.77 -23.07
C SER A 161 -33.82 61.97 -22.80
N GLU A 162 -33.52 63.12 -22.21
CA GLU A 162 -32.24 63.41 -21.59
C GLU A 162 -32.44 63.54 -20.09
N THR A 163 -31.51 62.97 -19.33
CA THR A 163 -31.45 63.03 -17.88
C THR A 163 -30.07 63.50 -17.45
N ASN A 164 -30.00 64.53 -16.62
CA ASN A 164 -28.76 64.94 -15.98
C ASN A 164 -28.42 63.91 -14.88
N LEU A 165 -27.16 63.46 -14.83
CA LEU A 165 -26.74 62.40 -13.92
C LEU A 165 -26.36 62.93 -12.51
N GLU A 166 -26.40 64.23 -12.28
CA GLU A 166 -26.02 64.97 -11.04
C GLU A 166 -24.56 64.81 -10.61
N GLN A 167 -23.87 63.73 -10.99
CA GLN A 167 -22.44 63.58 -10.77
C GLN A 167 -21.64 64.46 -11.74
N GLN A 168 -20.52 64.99 -11.24
CA GLN A 168 -19.63 65.87 -11.99
C GLN A 168 -18.19 65.72 -11.48
N ILE A 169 -17.21 65.99 -12.33
CA ILE A 169 -15.81 66.15 -11.93
C ILE A 169 -15.49 67.63 -11.96
N THR A 170 -15.00 68.20 -10.86
CA THR A 170 -14.63 69.61 -10.79
C THR A 170 -13.22 69.81 -10.25
N THR A 171 -12.52 70.78 -10.82
CA THR A 171 -11.22 71.26 -10.36
C THR A 171 -11.25 72.79 -10.35
N ILE A 172 -10.65 73.40 -9.32
CA ILE A 172 -10.61 74.87 -9.16
C ILE A 172 -9.32 75.49 -9.68
N VAL A 173 -8.32 74.66 -9.95
CA VAL A 173 -6.97 74.99 -10.43
C VAL A 173 -6.50 73.80 -11.27
N ASN A 174 -5.35 73.97 -11.94
CA ASN A 174 -4.71 72.88 -12.65
C ASN A 174 -4.51 71.65 -11.76
N THR A 175 -4.63 70.46 -12.36
CA THR A 175 -4.39 69.20 -11.64
C THR A 175 -2.91 69.07 -11.28
N SER A 176 -2.56 68.09 -10.45
CA SER A 176 -1.16 67.72 -10.16
C SER A 176 -0.93 66.25 -10.47
N TYR A 177 0.33 65.85 -10.66
CA TYR A 177 0.65 64.46 -10.95
C TYR A 177 0.19 63.53 -9.82
N GLY A 178 -0.50 62.45 -10.18
CA GLY A 178 -1.03 61.47 -9.23
C GLY A 178 -2.31 61.90 -8.51
N GLN A 179 -2.86 63.08 -8.81
CA GLN A 179 -4.22 63.41 -8.40
C GLN A 179 -5.20 62.57 -9.23
N ILE A 180 -5.92 61.66 -8.56
CA ILE A 180 -6.91 60.81 -9.19
C ILE A 180 -8.28 61.42 -8.94
N ASN A 181 -8.92 61.94 -9.99
CA ASN A 181 -10.35 62.29 -9.94
C ASN A 181 -11.10 61.28 -10.82
N GLU A 182 -11.54 60.20 -10.19
CA GLU A 182 -12.25 59.09 -10.81
C GLU A 182 -13.75 59.19 -10.54
N LEU A 183 -14.57 58.95 -11.56
CA LEU A 183 -16.02 58.88 -11.45
C LEU A 183 -16.52 57.65 -12.20
N LEU A 184 -17.34 56.86 -11.52
CA LEU A 184 -18.01 55.69 -12.09
C LEU A 184 -19.49 55.97 -12.25
N ILE A 185 -20.01 55.72 -13.45
CA ILE A 185 -21.42 55.94 -13.78
C ILE A 185 -22.05 54.60 -14.20
N PRO A 186 -22.93 54.01 -13.38
CA PRO A 186 -23.63 52.77 -13.72
C PRO A 186 -24.72 53.02 -14.77
N ILE A 187 -24.86 52.10 -15.72
CA ILE A 187 -25.79 52.21 -16.85
C ILE A 187 -26.98 51.27 -16.67
N ALA A 188 -28.16 51.86 -16.50
CA ALA A 188 -29.39 51.12 -16.26
C ALA A 188 -30.11 50.70 -17.56
N GLU A 189 -29.97 51.48 -18.64
CA GLU A 189 -30.63 51.24 -19.92
C GLU A 189 -29.73 51.63 -21.10
N ASP A 190 -30.02 51.10 -22.30
CA ASP A 190 -29.25 51.36 -23.51
C ASP A 190 -29.40 52.82 -23.96
N GLY A 191 -28.29 53.44 -24.37
CA GLY A 191 -28.28 54.84 -24.80
C GLY A 191 -26.88 55.38 -25.04
N ARG A 192 -26.70 56.67 -24.79
CA ARG A 192 -25.40 57.33 -24.86
C ARG A 192 -25.20 58.28 -23.67
N ILE A 193 -23.97 58.37 -23.17
CA ILE A 193 -23.57 59.41 -22.24
C ILE A 193 -22.97 60.56 -23.04
N LEU A 194 -23.52 61.76 -22.82
CA LEU A 194 -22.94 63.01 -23.22
C LEU A 194 -22.06 63.55 -22.11
N VAL A 195 -20.81 63.84 -22.45
CA VAL A 195 -19.85 64.50 -21.58
C VAL A 195 -19.74 65.95 -22.04
N THR A 196 -19.84 66.89 -21.11
CA THR A 196 -19.73 68.32 -21.38
C THR A 196 -18.69 68.92 -20.49
N ILE A 197 -17.66 69.49 -21.10
CA ILE A 197 -16.49 70.02 -20.42
C ILE A 197 -16.50 71.53 -20.57
N THR A 198 -16.39 72.23 -19.44
CA THR A 198 -16.41 73.69 -19.37
C THR A 198 -15.34 74.21 -18.43
N SER A 199 -14.93 75.45 -18.61
CA SER A 199 -13.95 76.12 -17.76
C SER A 199 -14.28 77.61 -17.66
N GLN A 200 -13.94 78.23 -16.53
CA GLN A 200 -14.00 79.68 -16.37
C GLN A 200 -12.70 80.37 -16.82
N SER A 201 -11.59 79.62 -16.87
CA SER A 201 -10.32 80.09 -17.41
C SER A 201 -10.32 80.04 -18.94
N PRO A 202 -9.79 81.07 -19.61
CA PRO A 202 -9.60 81.02 -21.05
C PRO A 202 -8.50 80.00 -21.42
N SER A 203 -8.67 79.30 -22.54
CA SER A 203 -7.65 78.39 -23.10
C SER A 203 -7.25 77.23 -22.18
N THR A 204 -8.24 76.64 -21.50
CA THR A 204 -8.03 75.46 -20.65
C THR A 204 -7.88 74.21 -21.50
N LEU A 205 -6.80 73.47 -21.26
CA LEU A 205 -6.52 72.17 -21.87
C LEU A 205 -6.89 71.07 -20.88
N TRP A 206 -7.48 69.99 -21.38
CA TRP A 206 -7.94 68.90 -20.55
C TRP A 206 -7.67 67.54 -21.18
N ALA A 207 -7.52 66.53 -20.33
CA ALA A 207 -7.37 65.14 -20.71
C ALA A 207 -8.20 64.24 -19.81
N LEU A 208 -9.06 63.43 -20.42
CA LEU A 208 -9.95 62.50 -19.76
C LEU A 208 -9.69 61.09 -20.28
N HIS A 209 -9.50 60.13 -19.40
CA HIS A 209 -9.50 58.72 -19.76
C HIS A 209 -10.88 58.14 -19.46
N SER A 210 -11.44 57.39 -20.41
CA SER A 210 -12.73 56.71 -20.21
C SER A 210 -12.65 55.23 -20.55
N GLY A 211 -13.25 54.37 -19.72
CA GLY A 211 -13.32 52.93 -19.93
C GLY A 211 -14.73 52.40 -19.78
N ARG A 212 -15.19 51.56 -20.71
CA ARG A 212 -16.46 50.83 -20.61
C ARG A 212 -16.23 49.46 -19.98
N LEU A 213 -16.94 49.18 -18.90
CA LEU A 213 -16.74 47.98 -18.09
C LEU A 213 -18.06 47.21 -17.97
N SER A 214 -18.03 45.91 -18.20
CA SER A 214 -19.20 45.05 -18.06
C SER A 214 -19.47 44.72 -16.58
N LEU A 215 -20.73 44.73 -16.18
CA LEU A 215 -21.22 44.23 -14.88
C LEU A 215 -21.76 42.79 -14.99
N SER A 216 -21.46 42.07 -16.07
CA SER A 216 -21.82 40.67 -16.22
C SER A 216 -21.13 39.80 -15.16
N PRO A 217 -21.77 38.72 -14.66
CA PRO A 217 -21.13 37.83 -13.69
C PRO A 217 -19.82 37.23 -14.19
N VAL A 218 -18.81 37.19 -13.32
CA VAL A 218 -17.49 36.64 -13.63
C VAL A 218 -17.12 35.58 -12.60
N GLY A 219 -16.53 34.47 -13.06
CA GLY A 219 -16.03 33.43 -12.17
C GLY A 219 -14.91 33.94 -11.25
N LEU A 220 -14.97 33.56 -9.99
CA LEU A 220 -13.96 33.83 -8.98
C LEU A 220 -13.09 32.59 -8.78
N THR A 221 -11.84 32.67 -9.22
CA THR A 221 -10.87 31.57 -9.14
C THR A 221 -9.65 31.92 -8.30
N ASP A 222 -9.35 33.20 -8.17
CA ASP A 222 -8.30 33.75 -7.31
C ASP A 222 -8.99 34.53 -6.19
N PHE A 223 -8.68 34.18 -4.96
CA PHE A 223 -9.31 34.74 -3.76
C PHE A 223 -8.42 35.80 -3.10
N ASP A 224 -7.12 35.85 -3.39
CA ASP A 224 -6.16 36.66 -2.64
C ASP A 224 -6.27 38.15 -2.98
N ASN A 225 -6.36 38.49 -4.27
CA ASN A 225 -6.38 39.88 -4.75
C ASN A 225 -7.46 40.10 -5.81
N VAL A 226 -8.69 40.28 -5.32
CA VAL A 226 -9.86 40.54 -6.17
C VAL A 226 -10.07 42.04 -6.27
N GLN A 227 -10.13 42.56 -7.48
CA GLN A 227 -10.47 43.97 -7.72
C GLN A 227 -11.48 44.09 -8.84
N ALA A 228 -12.35 45.10 -8.74
CA ALA A 228 -13.30 45.42 -9.78
C ALA A 228 -13.92 46.80 -9.60
N TYR A 229 -14.66 47.21 -10.62
CA TYR A 229 -15.41 48.44 -10.69
C TYR A 229 -16.91 48.15 -10.64
N GLY A 230 -17.61 48.87 -9.78
CA GLY A 230 -19.05 48.79 -9.62
C GLY A 230 -19.54 47.46 -9.03
N LYS A 231 -20.85 47.25 -9.11
CA LYS A 231 -21.54 46.09 -8.52
C LYS A 231 -21.48 44.85 -9.41
N VAL A 232 -20.27 44.41 -9.76
CA VAL A 232 -20.07 43.21 -10.59
C VAL A 232 -20.22 41.93 -9.76
N PRO A 233 -21.07 40.98 -10.16
CA PRO A 233 -21.19 39.70 -9.46
C PRO A 233 -19.97 38.80 -9.68
N ARG A 234 -19.44 38.23 -8.60
CA ARG A 234 -18.35 37.25 -8.59
C ARG A 234 -18.89 35.88 -8.19
N ILE A 235 -18.69 34.86 -9.03
CA ILE A 235 -19.24 33.52 -8.80
C ILE A 235 -18.12 32.59 -8.30
N ALA A 236 -18.19 32.17 -7.05
CA ALA A 236 -17.28 31.18 -6.46
C ALA A 236 -17.92 29.79 -6.45
N ALA A 237 -17.22 28.79 -6.99
CA ALA A 237 -17.66 27.40 -6.90
C ALA A 237 -17.31 26.85 -5.50
N VAL A 238 -18.33 26.75 -4.64
CA VAL A 238 -18.21 26.36 -3.24
C VAL A 238 -19.26 25.31 -2.94
N ASN A 239 -18.83 24.17 -2.38
CA ASN A 239 -19.73 23.09 -1.94
C ASN A 239 -20.01 23.20 -0.42
N ALA A 240 -20.82 22.28 0.13
CA ALA A 240 -21.20 22.31 1.54
C ALA A 240 -20.03 22.10 2.53
N ALA A 241 -18.92 21.51 2.07
CA ALA A 241 -17.71 21.20 2.83
C ALA A 241 -16.66 22.31 2.72
N GLN A 242 -17.05 23.52 2.32
CA GLN A 242 -16.16 24.65 2.10
C GLN A 242 -16.76 25.91 2.69
N SER A 243 -15.91 26.90 3.00
CA SER A 243 -16.36 28.24 3.37
C SER A 243 -15.42 29.30 2.79
N ILE A 244 -15.93 30.52 2.62
CA ILE A 244 -15.15 31.68 2.19
C ILE A 244 -15.07 32.64 3.37
N GLU A 245 -13.87 32.94 3.86
CA GLU A 245 -13.63 34.01 4.81
C GLU A 245 -13.31 35.31 4.08
N ILE A 246 -13.93 36.42 4.52
CA ILE A 246 -13.69 37.75 3.95
C ILE A 246 -12.58 38.43 4.74
N LEU A 247 -11.33 38.31 4.29
CA LEU A 247 -10.18 38.92 4.97
C LEU A 247 -10.16 40.45 4.81
N ARG A 248 -10.50 40.95 3.61
CA ARG A 248 -10.55 42.38 3.29
C ARG A 248 -11.66 42.69 2.31
N SER A 249 -12.34 43.82 2.51
CA SER A 249 -13.28 44.41 1.56
C SER A 249 -13.24 45.92 1.69
N SER A 250 -12.57 46.61 0.78
CA SER A 250 -12.38 48.06 0.87
C SER A 250 -12.42 48.78 -0.47
N LEU A 251 -12.57 50.10 -0.43
CA LEU A 251 -12.24 50.98 -1.56
C LEU A 251 -10.79 50.73 -2.00
N TYR A 252 -10.55 50.80 -3.30
CA TYR A 252 -9.22 50.57 -3.86
C TYR A 252 -8.24 51.65 -3.37
N GLY A 253 -7.13 51.24 -2.76
CA GLY A 253 -6.12 52.17 -2.23
C GLY A 253 -6.49 52.86 -0.92
N GLU A 254 -7.67 52.60 -0.37
CA GLU A 254 -8.17 53.19 0.88
C GLU A 254 -8.56 52.10 1.90
N GLU A 255 -8.87 52.53 3.14
CA GLU A 255 -9.30 51.65 4.23
C GLU A 255 -10.83 51.65 4.45
N GLU A 256 -11.59 52.43 3.69
CA GLU A 256 -13.05 52.46 3.81
C GLU A 256 -13.66 51.13 3.39
N ILE A 257 -14.49 50.55 4.27
CA ILE A 257 -15.06 49.21 4.10
C ILE A 257 -16.21 49.25 3.09
N VAL A 258 -16.18 48.32 2.13
CA VAL A 258 -17.27 48.14 1.17
C VAL A 258 -18.18 47.00 1.61
N PRO A 259 -19.50 47.23 1.75
CA PRO A 259 -20.45 46.17 2.13
C PRO A 259 -20.60 45.12 1.03
N ILE A 260 -20.76 43.86 1.44
CA ILE A 260 -20.91 42.72 0.54
C ILE A 260 -22.33 42.16 0.64
N GLN A 261 -22.88 41.74 -0.49
CA GLN A 261 -24.05 40.88 -0.55
C GLN A 261 -23.70 39.58 -1.23
N TYR A 262 -24.27 38.48 -0.75
CA TYR A 262 -24.09 37.18 -1.35
C TYR A 262 -25.40 36.39 -1.41
N ARG A 263 -25.46 35.44 -2.33
CA ARG A 263 -26.58 34.50 -2.47
C ARG A 263 -26.10 33.18 -3.05
N TYR A 264 -26.81 32.10 -2.73
CA TYR A 264 -26.46 30.76 -3.22
C TYR A 264 -27.13 30.48 -4.56
N ILE A 265 -26.36 29.88 -5.47
CA ILE A 265 -26.85 29.33 -6.72
C ILE A 265 -27.14 27.84 -6.48
N LEU A 266 -28.42 27.48 -6.49
CA LEU A 266 -28.86 26.11 -6.27
C LEU A 266 -28.59 25.24 -7.51
N ALA A 267 -28.49 23.93 -7.32
CA ALA A 267 -28.32 22.99 -8.44
C ALA A 267 -29.45 23.05 -9.50
N SER A 268 -30.62 23.60 -9.14
CA SER A 268 -31.73 23.87 -10.07
C SER A 268 -31.51 25.10 -10.97
N GLY A 269 -30.47 25.89 -10.72
CA GLY A 269 -30.21 27.18 -11.37
C GLY A 269 -30.91 28.38 -10.72
N ASN A 270 -31.71 28.16 -9.66
CA ASN A 270 -32.36 29.24 -8.92
C ASN A 270 -31.42 29.88 -7.89
N PHE A 271 -31.67 31.15 -7.58
CA PHE A 271 -30.96 31.89 -6.53
C PHE A 271 -31.75 31.90 -5.23
N THR A 272 -31.05 31.90 -4.10
CA THR A 272 -31.65 32.23 -2.79
C THR A 272 -31.89 33.73 -2.63
N GLU A 273 -32.54 34.12 -1.55
CA GLU A 273 -32.55 35.51 -1.10
C GLU A 273 -31.12 35.99 -0.83
N SER A 274 -30.89 37.29 -1.05
CA SER A 274 -29.59 37.93 -0.80
C SER A 274 -29.37 38.13 0.69
N LEU A 275 -28.18 37.76 1.15
CA LEU A 275 -27.69 37.94 2.51
C LEU A 275 -26.58 38.99 2.50
N ASN A 276 -26.39 39.68 3.62
CA ASN A 276 -25.32 40.67 3.78
C ASN A 276 -24.11 40.02 4.47
N ALA A 277 -22.92 40.45 4.08
CA ALA A 277 -21.66 40.09 4.71
C ALA A 277 -20.75 41.32 4.79
N THR A 278 -19.79 41.28 5.70
CA THR A 278 -18.80 42.32 5.97
C THR A 278 -17.41 41.71 6.13
N GLN A 279 -16.40 42.55 6.26
CA GLN A 279 -15.04 42.09 6.53
C GLN A 279 -14.97 41.32 7.86
N GLY A 280 -14.35 40.14 7.84
CA GLY A 280 -14.27 39.20 8.96
C GLY A 280 -15.37 38.15 8.98
N ASP A 281 -16.41 38.29 8.17
CA ASP A 281 -17.48 37.29 8.09
C ASP A 281 -17.02 36.07 7.27
N ARG A 282 -17.56 34.91 7.65
CA ARG A 282 -17.34 33.62 6.98
C ARG A 282 -18.61 33.17 6.28
N ILE A 283 -18.59 33.15 4.95
CA ILE A 283 -19.67 32.64 4.12
C ILE A 283 -19.52 31.13 3.99
N ARG A 284 -20.40 30.39 4.66
CA ARG A 284 -20.37 28.92 4.68
C ARG A 284 -21.03 28.32 3.44
N GLY A 285 -20.50 27.21 2.96
CA GLY A 285 -21.15 26.40 1.93
C GLY A 285 -22.52 25.90 2.37
N MET A 286 -23.43 25.73 1.41
CA MET A 286 -24.79 25.25 1.68
C MET A 286 -25.07 23.95 0.92
N ALA A 287 -25.66 22.96 1.59
CA ALA A 287 -26.10 21.73 0.96
C ALA A 287 -27.11 22.01 -0.17
N GLY A 288 -26.86 21.43 -1.36
CA GLY A 288 -27.67 21.64 -2.56
C GLY A 288 -27.35 22.92 -3.35
N ALA A 289 -26.47 23.78 -2.83
CA ALA A 289 -25.86 24.86 -3.61
C ALA A 289 -24.70 24.33 -4.45
N PHE A 290 -24.56 24.89 -5.65
CA PHE A 290 -23.45 24.61 -6.57
C PHE A 290 -22.37 25.71 -6.53
N ALA A 291 -22.79 26.95 -6.26
CA ALA A 291 -21.90 28.11 -6.22
C ALA A 291 -22.48 29.22 -5.33
N ILE A 292 -21.65 30.20 -5.00
CA ILE A 292 -22.01 31.42 -4.28
C ILE A 292 -21.74 32.60 -5.21
N GLU A 293 -22.74 33.47 -5.38
CA GLU A 293 -22.57 34.76 -6.04
C GLU A 293 -22.33 35.84 -4.98
N ILE A 294 -21.24 36.58 -5.10
CA ILE A 294 -20.79 37.63 -4.19
C ILE A 294 -20.74 38.96 -4.96
N THR A 295 -21.36 40.01 -4.41
CA THR A 295 -21.43 41.33 -5.04
C THR A 295 -21.10 42.42 -4.01
N TRP A 296 -20.15 43.28 -4.34
CA TRP A 296 -19.79 44.45 -3.54
C TRP A 296 -20.77 45.58 -3.84
N GLN A 297 -21.43 46.10 -2.80
CA GLN A 297 -22.51 47.07 -2.93
C GLN A 297 -21.98 48.50 -3.02
N CYS A 298 -21.16 48.79 -4.02
CA CYS A 298 -20.71 50.14 -4.33
C CYS A 298 -20.66 50.39 -5.85
N ASP A 299 -20.88 51.64 -6.25
CA ASP A 299 -20.60 52.12 -7.60
C ASP A 299 -19.20 52.74 -7.61
N CYS A 300 -18.20 51.96 -7.20
CA CYS A 300 -16.84 52.39 -6.87
C CYS A 300 -15.78 51.41 -7.40
N HIS A 301 -14.51 51.80 -7.40
CA HIS A 301 -13.40 50.87 -7.56
C HIS A 301 -13.07 50.25 -6.21
N TRP A 302 -13.21 48.93 -6.10
CA TRP A 302 -13.02 48.19 -4.86
C TRP A 302 -11.95 47.11 -4.98
N SER A 303 -11.38 46.75 -3.83
CA SER A 303 -10.44 45.65 -3.66
C SER A 303 -10.87 44.76 -2.51
N ALA A 304 -10.70 43.45 -2.68
CA ALA A 304 -11.05 42.45 -1.69
C ALA A 304 -10.01 41.33 -1.66
N SER A 305 -9.87 40.73 -0.48
CA SER A 305 -9.08 39.54 -0.25
C SER A 305 -9.95 38.56 0.54
N LEU A 306 -9.96 37.32 0.08
CA LEU A 306 -10.82 36.25 0.55
C LEU A 306 -9.95 35.01 0.79
N GLU A 307 -10.39 34.12 1.65
CA GLU A 307 -9.74 32.83 1.87
C GLU A 307 -10.76 31.71 1.69
N LEU A 308 -10.40 30.68 0.93
CA LEU A 308 -11.24 29.50 0.74
C LEU A 308 -10.76 28.39 1.68
N ASP A 309 -11.61 28.07 2.66
CA ASP A 309 -11.37 27.01 3.63
C ASP A 309 -12.06 25.71 3.23
N TYR A 310 -11.40 24.60 3.59
CA TYR A 310 -11.84 23.24 3.30
C TYR A 310 -12.10 22.49 4.60
N HIS A 311 -13.33 22.03 4.78
CA HIS A 311 -13.81 21.27 5.94
C HIS A 311 -13.88 19.79 5.56
N TYR A 312 -12.71 19.16 5.46
CA TYR A 312 -12.54 17.81 4.93
C TYR A 312 -12.09 16.84 6.02
N ASP A 313 -12.68 15.65 6.03
CA ASP A 313 -12.43 14.67 7.09
C ASP A 313 -11.59 13.49 6.65
N ALA A 314 -10.74 13.06 7.58
CA ALA A 314 -9.86 11.90 7.47
C ALA A 314 -9.02 11.87 6.18
N GLY A 315 -8.69 13.03 5.62
CA GLY A 315 -7.87 13.17 4.41
C GLY A 315 -8.59 12.85 3.10
N VAL A 316 -9.93 12.75 3.12
CA VAL A 316 -10.76 12.65 1.90
C VAL A 316 -11.19 14.05 1.49
N ALA A 317 -11.30 14.33 0.18
CA ALA A 317 -11.72 15.66 -0.32
C ALA A 317 -13.22 15.95 -0.13
N LEU A 318 -13.81 15.42 0.94
CA LEU A 318 -15.22 15.46 1.31
C LEU A 318 -15.34 15.48 2.84
N ASP A 319 -16.40 16.13 3.30
CA ASP A 319 -16.88 16.09 4.67
C ASP A 319 -17.48 14.71 4.99
N ALA A 320 -17.36 14.23 6.23
CA ALA A 320 -17.91 12.94 6.61
C ALA A 320 -19.44 13.00 6.73
N PRO A 321 -20.19 11.98 6.30
CA PRO A 321 -21.63 11.98 6.47
C PRO A 321 -22.04 11.88 7.95
N SER A 322 -23.07 12.62 8.35
CA SER A 322 -23.59 12.61 9.72
C SER A 322 -24.47 11.42 10.09
N LEU A 323 -24.92 10.64 9.11
CA LEU A 323 -25.77 9.47 9.32
C LEU A 323 -25.07 8.24 8.78
N ARG A 324 -25.15 7.12 9.51
CA ARG A 324 -24.63 5.82 9.05
C ARG A 324 -25.53 5.24 7.94
N PRO A 325 -24.99 4.41 7.01
CA PRO A 325 -25.82 3.71 6.04
C PRO A 325 -26.88 2.84 6.72
N LEU A 326 -28.12 2.93 6.22
CA LEU A 326 -29.26 2.19 6.78
C LEU A 326 -29.31 0.73 6.31
N THR A 327 -28.70 0.39 5.18
CA THR A 327 -28.75 -0.96 4.59
C THR A 327 -27.41 -1.35 3.99
N ALA A 328 -27.17 -2.67 3.87
CA ALA A 328 -25.98 -3.23 3.24
C ALA A 328 -25.87 -2.93 1.73
N GLN A 329 -26.96 -2.53 1.07
CA GLN A 329 -26.97 -2.12 -0.34
C GLN A 329 -26.77 -0.61 -0.54
N SER A 330 -26.71 0.16 0.56
CA SER A 330 -26.43 1.60 0.48
C SER A 330 -24.99 1.82 0.00
N ASP A 331 -24.79 2.75 -0.92
CA ASP A 331 -23.46 3.17 -1.32
C ASP A 331 -22.74 3.80 -0.11
N ASN A 332 -21.62 3.22 0.28
CA ASN A 332 -20.79 3.67 1.40
C ASN A 332 -19.46 4.31 0.92
N SER A 333 -19.34 4.62 -0.37
CA SER A 333 -18.15 5.24 -0.96
C SER A 333 -17.89 6.67 -0.46
N THR A 334 -18.94 7.38 -0.01
CA THR A 334 -18.85 8.74 0.54
C THR A 334 -18.35 8.77 2.00
N TYR A 335 -18.24 7.63 2.67
CA TYR A 335 -17.77 7.56 4.06
C TYR A 335 -16.26 7.38 4.05
N PRO A 336 -15.49 8.26 4.71
CA PRO A 336 -14.04 8.14 4.76
C PRO A 336 -13.63 6.78 5.33
N LYS A 337 -12.72 6.09 4.61
CA LYS A 337 -12.16 4.82 5.06
C LYS A 337 -10.96 5.08 5.96
N ILE A 338 -11.04 4.62 7.19
CA ILE A 338 -9.99 4.71 8.19
C ILE A 338 -9.13 3.44 8.12
N ASP A 339 -7.83 3.64 8.03
CA ASP A 339 -6.86 2.57 8.05
C ASP A 339 -6.55 2.19 9.50
N LEU A 340 -6.47 0.89 9.77
CA LEU A 340 -6.31 0.34 11.13
C LEU A 340 -4.83 0.21 11.54
N ASP A 341 -3.92 0.91 10.87
CA ASP A 341 -2.47 0.76 10.96
C ASP A 341 -1.81 1.64 12.04
N GLY A 342 -2.61 2.41 12.79
CA GLY A 342 -2.13 3.39 13.76
C GLY A 342 -1.73 4.74 13.14
N SER A 343 -2.07 4.98 11.87
CA SER A 343 -1.93 6.30 11.26
C SER A 343 -2.87 7.33 11.91
N GLN A 344 -2.47 8.60 11.79
CA GLN A 344 -3.23 9.72 12.33
C GLN A 344 -4.18 10.26 11.27
N HIS A 345 -5.46 10.34 11.62
CA HIS A 345 -6.51 10.98 10.83
C HIS A 345 -6.95 12.28 11.50
N ILE A 346 -7.29 13.29 10.71
CA ILE A 346 -7.76 14.60 11.18
C ILE A 346 -9.08 14.94 10.49
N GLY A 347 -9.91 15.70 11.16
CA GLY A 347 -11.16 16.23 10.63
C GLY A 347 -11.74 17.24 11.59
N GLU A 348 -12.94 17.72 11.32
CA GLU A 348 -13.61 18.69 12.18
C GLU A 348 -15.13 18.65 12.08
N LEU A 349 -15.79 18.81 13.21
CA LEU A 349 -17.25 19.01 13.22
C LEU A 349 -17.54 20.45 12.85
N THR A 350 -18.14 20.69 11.69
CA THR A 350 -18.39 22.04 11.20
C THR A 350 -19.76 22.54 11.67
N LEU A 351 -19.85 22.89 12.96
CA LEU A 351 -21.10 23.25 13.64
C LEU A 351 -21.92 24.33 12.92
N GLY A 352 -21.26 25.34 12.36
CA GLY A 352 -21.92 26.40 11.60
C GLY A 352 -22.47 25.96 10.24
N ASN A 353 -22.04 24.82 9.70
CA ASN A 353 -22.56 24.21 8.47
C ASN A 353 -23.66 23.18 8.76
N TYR A 354 -24.21 23.18 9.98
CA TYR A 354 -25.17 22.18 10.46
C TYR A 354 -24.62 20.76 10.57
N ASP A 355 -23.29 20.63 10.63
CA ASP A 355 -22.64 19.36 10.90
C ASP A 355 -22.19 19.30 12.37
N TYR A 356 -22.66 18.29 13.09
CA TYR A 356 -22.29 18.01 14.47
C TYR A 356 -21.81 16.58 14.67
N SER A 357 -21.66 15.82 13.58
CA SER A 357 -21.27 14.41 13.69
C SER A 357 -20.71 13.86 12.39
N ASP A 358 -19.67 13.02 12.53
CA ASP A 358 -18.96 12.38 11.44
C ASP A 358 -19.04 10.87 11.59
N VAL A 359 -19.52 10.21 10.54
CA VAL A 359 -19.49 8.75 10.43
C VAL A 359 -18.36 8.32 9.52
N LEU A 360 -17.46 7.52 10.08
CA LEU A 360 -16.27 7.02 9.42
C LEU A 360 -16.34 5.50 9.33
N ARG A 361 -15.78 4.96 8.26
CA ARG A 361 -15.84 3.53 7.93
C ARG A 361 -14.49 2.88 8.18
N TYR A 362 -14.48 1.68 8.74
CA TYR A 362 -13.29 0.83 8.75
C TYR A 362 -13.64 -0.60 8.36
N GLU A 363 -12.66 -1.32 7.84
CA GLU A 363 -12.82 -2.70 7.36
C GLU A 363 -11.85 -3.62 8.07
N VAL A 364 -12.37 -4.72 8.58
CA VAL A 364 -11.59 -5.77 9.23
C VAL A 364 -11.56 -6.98 8.31
N THR A 365 -10.36 -7.45 7.98
CA THR A 365 -10.15 -8.65 7.18
C THR A 365 -9.67 -9.79 8.07
N GLY A 366 -10.32 -10.95 7.96
CA GLY A 366 -9.98 -12.15 8.71
C GLY A 366 -10.87 -13.33 8.30
N TRP A 367 -10.71 -14.46 8.98
CA TRP A 367 -11.60 -15.61 8.82
C TRP A 367 -12.99 -15.31 9.39
N ASN A 368 -14.01 -16.06 9.00
CA ASN A 368 -15.40 -15.79 9.42
C ASN A 368 -15.56 -15.70 10.95
N ASP A 369 -14.76 -16.46 11.68
CA ASP A 369 -14.78 -16.54 13.14
C ASP A 369 -13.62 -15.75 13.79
N SER A 370 -12.91 -14.91 13.02
CA SER A 370 -11.84 -14.06 13.57
C SER A 370 -12.42 -12.92 14.40
N ILE A 371 -11.78 -12.59 15.52
CA ILE A 371 -12.16 -11.48 16.40
C ILE A 371 -10.99 -10.51 16.50
N HIS A 372 -11.26 -9.24 16.19
CA HIS A 372 -10.29 -8.15 16.23
C HIS A 372 -10.69 -7.13 17.28
N LEU A 373 -9.74 -6.72 18.12
CA LEU A 373 -9.88 -5.56 19.01
C LEU A 373 -9.54 -4.30 18.22
N ILE A 374 -10.49 -3.38 18.17
CA ILE A 374 -10.30 -2.04 17.59
C ILE A 374 -10.20 -1.07 18.75
N ASN A 375 -9.12 -0.31 18.79
CA ASN A 375 -8.91 0.74 19.78
C ASN A 375 -8.78 2.08 19.07
N VAL A 376 -9.63 3.03 19.47
CA VAL A 376 -9.70 4.37 18.90
C VAL A 376 -9.38 5.38 20.00
N GLU A 377 -8.43 6.24 19.71
CA GLU A 377 -8.04 7.35 20.57
C GLU A 377 -8.19 8.67 19.81
N ILE A 378 -8.89 9.62 20.42
CA ILE A 378 -9.05 10.98 19.89
C ILE A 378 -8.34 11.96 20.83
N GLU A 379 -7.50 12.80 20.24
CA GLU A 379 -6.75 13.88 20.88
C GLU A 379 -7.14 15.24 20.28
N GLY A 380 -6.86 16.35 20.98
CA GLY A 380 -7.12 17.71 20.49
C GLY A 380 -8.36 18.38 21.10
N GLY A 381 -9.27 18.90 20.26
CA GLY A 381 -10.51 19.60 20.64
C GLY A 381 -11.59 18.68 21.23
N ILE A 382 -11.24 17.95 22.30
CA ILE A 382 -11.93 16.74 22.75
C ILE A 382 -13.02 16.95 23.80
N TYR A 383 -13.10 18.13 24.43
CA TYR A 383 -13.99 18.36 25.57
C TYR A 383 -15.47 18.19 25.24
N ASP A 384 -15.83 18.52 24.00
CA ASP A 384 -17.19 18.51 23.51
C ASP A 384 -17.50 17.32 22.61
N LEU A 385 -16.61 16.32 22.54
CA LEU A 385 -16.75 15.16 21.66
C LEU A 385 -17.22 13.90 22.39
N ARG A 386 -18.09 13.16 21.72
CA ARG A 386 -18.49 11.80 22.04
C ARG A 386 -18.07 10.88 20.90
N LEU A 387 -17.34 9.84 21.25
CA LEU A 387 -16.92 8.76 20.36
C LEU A 387 -17.82 7.56 20.56
N THR A 388 -18.33 6.98 19.48
CA THR A 388 -19.09 5.73 19.49
C THR A 388 -18.56 4.78 18.43
N LEU A 389 -18.28 3.53 18.82
CA LEU A 389 -17.83 2.47 17.91
C LEU A 389 -18.98 1.48 17.69
N TYR A 390 -19.25 1.12 16.44
CA TYR A 390 -20.31 0.19 16.06
C TYR A 390 -19.76 -1.11 15.47
N GLU A 391 -20.13 -2.25 16.08
CA GLU A 391 -20.04 -3.55 15.45
C GLU A 391 -21.31 -3.79 14.61
N MET A 392 -21.15 -4.03 13.31
CA MET A 392 -22.25 -4.22 12.38
C MET A 392 -22.42 -5.70 12.04
N ASP A 393 -23.66 -6.17 11.97
CA ASP A 393 -23.97 -7.43 11.32
C ASP A 393 -23.81 -7.29 9.80
N GLN A 394 -22.96 -8.12 9.19
CA GLN A 394 -22.65 -8.00 7.76
C GLN A 394 -23.79 -8.48 6.84
N TYR A 395 -24.82 -9.13 7.37
CA TYR A 395 -25.99 -9.61 6.62
C TYR A 395 -27.22 -8.73 6.85
N THR A 396 -27.54 -8.41 8.10
CA THR A 396 -28.72 -7.59 8.44
C THR A 396 -28.42 -6.09 8.46
N TRP A 397 -27.15 -5.70 8.59
CA TRP A 397 -26.71 -4.31 8.77
C TRP A 397 -27.25 -3.65 10.05
N GLU A 398 -27.66 -4.46 11.03
CA GLU A 398 -28.03 -4.01 12.37
C GLU A 398 -26.80 -3.88 13.27
N ILE A 399 -26.91 -3.05 14.30
CA ILE A 399 -25.85 -2.89 15.31
C ILE A 399 -25.86 -4.13 16.21
N LYS A 400 -24.77 -4.91 16.21
CA LYS A 400 -24.58 -6.03 17.14
C LYS A 400 -24.17 -5.56 18.52
N LYS A 401 -23.21 -4.62 18.54
CA LYS A 401 -22.58 -4.09 19.76
C LYS A 401 -22.18 -2.65 19.49
N GLU A 402 -22.28 -1.82 20.52
CA GLU A 402 -21.78 -0.45 20.49
C GLU A 402 -21.02 -0.14 21.78
N THR A 403 -20.07 0.78 21.70
CA THR A 403 -19.33 1.28 22.86
C THR A 403 -19.07 2.76 22.67
N SER A 404 -19.43 3.57 23.67
CA SER A 404 -19.26 5.01 23.62
C SER A 404 -18.34 5.50 24.72
N ALA A 405 -17.58 6.54 24.42
CA ALA A 405 -16.71 7.24 25.35
C ALA A 405 -16.84 8.76 25.14
N THR A 406 -16.59 9.50 26.21
CA THR A 406 -16.46 10.96 26.20
C THR A 406 -15.11 11.32 26.79
N TYR A 407 -14.78 12.61 26.82
CA TYR A 407 -13.53 13.10 27.38
C TYR A 407 -13.23 12.53 28.77
N SER A 408 -12.02 11.98 28.92
CA SER A 408 -11.48 11.51 30.19
C SER A 408 -10.01 11.91 30.30
N MET A 409 -9.73 12.90 31.16
CA MET A 409 -8.39 13.43 31.49
C MET A 409 -7.58 14.05 30.35
N THR A 410 -7.25 13.30 29.30
CA THR A 410 -6.32 13.74 28.23
C THR A 410 -6.75 13.34 26.83
N SER A 411 -7.61 12.33 26.69
CA SER A 411 -8.10 11.83 25.40
C SER A 411 -9.51 11.27 25.51
N VAL A 412 -10.17 11.04 24.37
CA VAL A 412 -11.40 10.22 24.27
C VAL A 412 -10.99 8.86 23.72
N THR A 413 -11.09 7.82 24.53
CA THR A 413 -10.65 6.47 24.15
C THR A 413 -11.81 5.48 24.24
N ALA A 414 -12.04 4.72 23.17
CA ALA A 414 -13.00 3.62 23.15
C ALA A 414 -12.37 2.40 22.49
N SER A 415 -12.75 1.21 22.94
CA SER A 415 -12.33 -0.04 22.30
C SER A 415 -13.53 -0.97 22.13
N ILE A 416 -13.56 -1.71 21.03
CA ILE A 416 -14.60 -2.68 20.72
C ILE A 416 -14.00 -3.92 20.06
N GLU A 417 -14.59 -5.08 20.32
CA GLU A 417 -14.24 -6.34 19.66
C GLU A 417 -15.21 -6.54 18.50
N VAL A 418 -14.70 -6.82 17.31
CA VAL A 418 -15.50 -6.97 16.09
C VAL A 418 -15.06 -8.18 15.27
N GLY A 419 -16.01 -8.79 14.56
CA GLY A 419 -15.73 -9.78 13.53
C GLY A 419 -15.16 -9.18 12.23
N PRO A 420 -14.92 -10.00 11.20
CA PRO A 420 -14.56 -9.49 9.88
C PRO A 420 -15.74 -8.77 9.21
N GLY A 421 -15.43 -7.73 8.44
CA GLY A 421 -16.43 -6.96 7.69
C GLY A 421 -16.26 -5.46 7.80
N THR A 422 -17.31 -4.73 7.42
CA THR A 422 -17.37 -3.27 7.47
C THR A 422 -18.05 -2.80 8.75
N HIS A 423 -17.41 -1.84 9.41
CA HIS A 423 -17.82 -1.29 10.69
C HIS A 423 -17.69 0.24 10.67
N PHE A 424 -18.24 0.91 11.70
CA PHE A 424 -18.32 2.36 11.72
C PHE A 424 -17.87 2.97 13.05
N ILE A 425 -17.26 4.14 12.94
CA ILE A 425 -16.88 5.04 14.03
C ILE A 425 -17.77 6.27 13.87
N LEU A 426 -18.40 6.71 14.95
CA LEU A 426 -19.14 7.95 15.02
C LEU A 426 -18.43 8.89 15.98
N ILE A 427 -18.08 10.07 15.49
CA ILE A 427 -17.65 11.20 16.29
C ILE A 427 -18.81 12.20 16.28
N GLU A 428 -19.25 12.66 17.43
CA GLU A 428 -20.34 13.64 17.49
C GLU A 428 -20.14 14.63 18.63
N HIS A 429 -20.74 15.80 18.50
CA HIS A 429 -20.77 16.78 19.57
C HIS A 429 -21.68 16.28 20.72
N ILE A 430 -21.26 16.44 21.99
CA ILE A 430 -21.99 15.93 23.18
C ILE A 430 -23.43 16.49 23.25
N ASN A 431 -23.60 17.77 22.90
CA ASN A 431 -24.91 18.45 22.84
C ASN A 431 -25.71 18.15 21.56
N GLY A 432 -25.19 17.33 20.64
CA GLY A 432 -25.84 16.98 19.38
C GLY A 432 -26.28 18.21 18.58
N SER A 433 -27.50 18.17 18.04
CA SER A 433 -28.06 19.27 17.25
C SER A 433 -28.24 20.58 18.03
N SER A 434 -28.19 20.58 19.37
CA SER A 434 -28.22 21.80 20.18
C SER A 434 -26.90 22.57 20.17
N ALA A 435 -25.83 21.98 19.64
CA ALA A 435 -24.55 22.66 19.42
C ALA A 435 -24.53 23.49 18.12
N LEU A 436 -25.51 23.30 17.25
CA LEU A 436 -25.57 23.97 15.96
C LEU A 436 -25.94 25.45 16.15
N ASP A 437 -25.02 26.31 15.77
CA ASP A 437 -25.21 27.75 15.70
C ASP A 437 -24.48 28.24 14.44
N ALA A 438 -25.10 29.13 13.67
CA ALA A 438 -24.50 29.70 12.46
C ALA A 438 -23.17 30.41 12.76
N ALA A 439 -23.02 30.94 13.98
CA ALA A 439 -21.81 31.58 14.47
C ALA A 439 -20.83 30.63 15.20
N ALA A 440 -21.16 29.34 15.35
CA ALA A 440 -20.26 28.39 16.01
C ALA A 440 -18.99 28.15 15.18
N GLU A 441 -17.87 28.05 15.87
CA GLU A 441 -16.60 27.61 15.28
C GLU A 441 -16.61 26.09 15.07
N SER A 442 -15.77 25.62 14.15
CA SER A 442 -15.57 24.19 13.92
C SER A 442 -14.83 23.55 15.09
N VAL A 443 -15.14 22.28 15.39
CA VAL A 443 -14.49 21.51 16.46
C VAL A 443 -13.54 20.50 15.85
N PRO A 444 -12.21 20.77 15.84
CA PRO A 444 -11.24 19.89 15.20
C PRO A 444 -10.98 18.65 16.06
N TRP A 445 -10.91 17.50 15.41
CA TRP A 445 -10.55 16.24 16.03
C TRP A 445 -9.35 15.59 15.33
N ARG A 446 -8.58 14.85 16.12
CA ARG A 446 -7.44 14.06 15.64
C ARG A 446 -7.55 12.68 16.22
N MET A 447 -7.56 11.68 15.36
CA MET A 447 -7.84 10.30 15.73
C MET A 447 -6.71 9.36 15.31
N ILE A 448 -6.45 8.39 16.16
CA ILE A 448 -5.56 7.27 15.90
C ILE A 448 -6.37 5.99 16.10
N VAL A 449 -6.34 5.11 15.11
CA VAL A 449 -7.04 3.82 15.16
C VAL A 449 -6.04 2.69 15.07
N THR A 450 -6.11 1.77 16.03
CA THR A 450 -5.22 0.61 16.11
C THR A 450 -6.03 -0.68 16.18
N THR A 451 -5.50 -1.75 15.59
CA THR A 451 -6.11 -3.08 15.64
C THR A 451 -5.18 -4.11 16.27
N ALA A 452 -5.75 -5.05 17.01
CA ALA A 452 -5.08 -6.25 17.48
C ALA A 452 -5.96 -7.48 17.24
N VAL A 453 -5.40 -8.55 16.66
CA VAL A 453 -6.12 -9.82 16.47
C VAL A 453 -6.20 -10.53 17.81
N ILE A 454 -7.41 -10.77 18.33
CA ILE A 454 -7.65 -11.55 19.55
C ILE A 454 -7.74 -13.03 19.19
N GLU A 455 -8.56 -13.34 18.18
CA GLU A 455 -8.75 -14.70 17.67
C GLU A 455 -8.61 -14.67 16.15
N GLU A 456 -7.72 -15.50 15.60
CA GLU A 456 -7.47 -15.54 14.15
C GLU A 456 -8.63 -16.19 13.40
N GLY A 457 -9.46 -16.99 14.07
CA GLY A 457 -10.54 -17.80 13.49
C GLY A 457 -10.02 -19.08 12.82
N GLU A 458 -10.94 -19.95 12.39
CA GLU A 458 -10.58 -21.18 11.67
C GLU A 458 -10.44 -20.93 10.16
N GLU A 459 -9.34 -21.40 9.56
CA GLU A 459 -9.19 -21.39 8.11
C GLU A 459 -10.27 -22.27 7.47
N PRO A 460 -10.99 -21.79 6.43
CA PRO A 460 -11.99 -22.59 5.74
C PRO A 460 -11.37 -23.88 5.19
N TRP A 461 -11.99 -25.03 5.52
CA TRP A 461 -11.52 -26.30 4.98
C TRP A 461 -11.74 -26.35 3.46
N PHE A 462 -10.65 -26.42 2.69
CA PHE A 462 -10.71 -26.64 1.25
C PHE A 462 -10.50 -28.13 0.93
N PRO A 463 -11.38 -28.78 0.15
CA PRO A 463 -11.10 -30.12 -0.34
C PRO A 463 -9.86 -30.10 -1.24
N PRO A 464 -8.98 -31.10 -1.16
CA PRO A 464 -7.78 -31.14 -1.99
C PRO A 464 -8.15 -31.11 -3.47
N SER A 465 -7.42 -30.30 -4.23
CA SER A 465 -7.61 -30.16 -5.68
C SER A 465 -7.43 -31.50 -6.39
N GLN A 466 -8.01 -31.63 -7.58
CA GLN A 466 -7.95 -32.85 -8.37
C GLN A 466 -6.49 -33.28 -8.65
N ALA A 467 -5.59 -32.32 -8.86
CA ALA A 467 -4.17 -32.57 -9.06
C ALA A 467 -3.49 -33.21 -7.83
N VAL A 468 -3.85 -32.78 -6.62
CA VAL A 468 -3.31 -33.35 -5.37
C VAL A 468 -3.82 -34.78 -5.17
N LYS A 469 -5.08 -35.05 -5.49
CA LYS A 469 -5.64 -36.41 -5.42
C LYS A 469 -4.95 -37.36 -6.40
N GLU A 470 -4.67 -36.91 -7.62
CA GLU A 470 -3.96 -37.70 -8.64
C GLU A 470 -2.51 -37.97 -8.23
N ALA A 471 -1.81 -36.98 -7.70
CA ALA A 471 -0.46 -37.14 -7.19
C ALA A 471 -0.39 -38.12 -6.01
N ALA A 472 -1.34 -38.04 -5.07
CA ALA A 472 -1.45 -38.97 -3.96
C ALA A 472 -1.69 -40.42 -4.44
N GLN A 473 -2.52 -40.61 -5.47
CA GLN A 473 -2.78 -41.93 -6.05
C GLN A 473 -1.51 -42.57 -6.64
N VAL A 474 -0.70 -41.80 -7.36
CA VAL A 474 0.58 -42.27 -7.90
C VAL A 474 1.54 -42.65 -6.76
N PHE A 475 1.60 -41.83 -5.71
CA PHE A 475 2.43 -42.09 -4.55
C PHE A 475 2.06 -43.40 -3.82
N TYR A 476 0.76 -43.69 -3.67
CA TYR A 476 0.29 -44.94 -3.07
C TYR A 476 0.72 -46.18 -3.86
N TRP A 477 0.70 -46.14 -5.19
CA TRP A 477 1.18 -47.24 -6.02
C TRP A 477 2.68 -47.50 -5.87
N ILE A 478 3.48 -46.42 -5.78
CA ILE A 478 4.93 -46.52 -5.60
C ILE A 478 5.26 -47.17 -4.25
N ILE A 479 4.62 -46.71 -3.17
CA ILE A 479 4.81 -47.27 -1.83
C ILE A 479 4.35 -48.73 -1.78
N GLY A 480 3.21 -49.05 -2.39
CA GLY A 480 2.71 -50.42 -2.46
C GLY A 480 3.69 -51.37 -3.15
N PHE A 481 4.33 -50.94 -4.24
CA PHE A 481 5.32 -51.74 -4.95
C PHE A 481 6.60 -51.92 -4.13
N LEU A 482 7.07 -50.84 -3.48
CA LEU A 482 8.25 -50.85 -2.62
C LEU A 482 8.10 -51.85 -1.45
N LEU A 483 6.94 -51.82 -0.79
CA LEU A 483 6.62 -52.71 0.34
C LEU A 483 6.39 -54.18 -0.08
N GLY A 484 5.95 -54.45 -1.32
CA GLY A 484 5.76 -55.81 -1.82
C GLY A 484 7.05 -56.55 -2.23
N MET A 485 8.12 -55.81 -2.53
CA MET A 485 9.38 -56.34 -3.07
C MET A 485 10.08 -57.38 -2.17
N PRO A 486 10.18 -57.21 -0.84
CA PRO A 486 10.81 -58.19 0.05
C PRO A 486 10.11 -59.56 0.03
N PHE A 487 8.78 -59.59 -0.11
CA PHE A 487 8.01 -60.83 -0.14
C PHE A 487 8.26 -61.62 -1.44
N LEU A 488 8.38 -60.90 -2.56
CA LEU A 488 8.73 -61.46 -3.86
C LEU A 488 10.11 -62.12 -3.83
N LEU A 489 11.10 -61.45 -3.22
CA LEU A 489 12.44 -62.01 -3.02
C LEU A 489 12.43 -63.27 -2.15
N PHE A 490 11.65 -63.28 -1.07
CA PHE A 490 11.51 -64.44 -0.20
C PHE A 490 10.92 -65.67 -0.92
N ILE A 491 9.89 -65.47 -1.75
CA ILE A 491 9.31 -66.55 -2.57
C ILE A 491 10.36 -67.14 -3.53
N ILE A 492 11.17 -66.29 -4.16
CA ILE A 492 12.23 -66.74 -5.06
C ILE A 492 13.27 -67.59 -4.31
N HIS A 493 13.60 -67.20 -3.07
CA HIS A 493 14.56 -67.93 -2.24
C HIS A 493 14.04 -69.32 -1.85
N LEU A 494 12.79 -69.43 -1.39
CA LEU A 494 12.16 -70.70 -1.03
C LEU A 494 12.15 -71.72 -2.19
N LYS A 495 11.82 -71.26 -3.40
CA LYS A 495 11.80 -72.15 -4.58
C LYS A 495 13.19 -72.68 -4.94
N ARG A 496 14.26 -71.94 -4.65
CA ARG A 496 15.65 -72.39 -4.86
C ARG A 496 16.05 -73.50 -3.88
N GLU A 497 15.69 -73.36 -2.61
CA GLU A 497 15.99 -74.37 -1.58
C GLU A 497 15.23 -75.68 -1.81
N GLU A 498 13.95 -75.62 -2.22
CA GLU A 498 13.16 -76.82 -2.49
C GLU A 498 13.72 -77.66 -3.65
N LYS A 499 14.28 -77.00 -4.68
CA LYS A 499 14.94 -77.67 -5.80
C LYS A 499 16.22 -78.39 -5.36
N PHE A 500 17.00 -77.76 -4.49
CA PHE A 500 18.22 -78.38 -3.93
C PHE A 500 17.91 -79.60 -3.06
N ALA A 501 16.86 -79.54 -2.23
CA ALA A 501 16.48 -80.64 -1.34
C ALA A 501 16.07 -81.90 -2.13
N LYS A 502 15.36 -81.74 -3.25
CA LYS A 502 14.96 -82.86 -4.13
C LYS A 502 16.14 -83.53 -4.83
N GLU A 503 17.16 -82.78 -5.24
CA GLU A 503 18.38 -83.32 -5.83
C GLU A 503 19.26 -84.07 -4.80
N PHE A 504 19.16 -83.71 -3.51
CA PHE A 504 19.96 -84.29 -2.42
C PHE A 504 19.45 -85.65 -1.91
N ALA A 505 18.15 -85.96 -2.09
CA ALA A 505 17.51 -87.16 -1.55
C ALA A 505 17.79 -88.46 -2.34
N LEU A 506 18.37 -88.39 -3.55
CA LEU A 506 18.39 -89.51 -4.52
C LEU A 506 19.68 -90.37 -4.56
N LYS A 507 20.65 -90.18 -3.65
CA LYS A 507 21.92 -90.96 -3.67
C LYS A 507 22.14 -91.77 -2.38
N THR A 508 22.18 -93.09 -2.51
CA THR A 508 22.52 -94.09 -1.47
C THR A 508 24.05 -94.30 -1.39
N ASN A 509 24.58 -94.57 -0.18
CA ASN A 509 26.00 -94.74 0.18
C ASN A 509 26.88 -93.48 0.15
N ARG A 510 26.72 -92.61 1.16
CA ARG A 510 27.39 -91.30 1.25
C ARG A 510 28.82 -91.36 1.82
N LEU A 511 29.19 -92.41 2.56
CA LEU A 511 30.53 -92.53 3.18
C LEU A 511 31.62 -92.86 2.13
N ASP A 512 31.29 -93.64 1.10
CA ASP A 512 32.17 -93.86 -0.07
C ASP A 512 32.27 -92.64 -0.98
N TRP A 513 31.18 -91.87 -1.12
CA TRP A 513 31.20 -90.59 -1.85
C TRP A 513 32.07 -89.53 -1.15
N LEU A 514 32.02 -89.45 0.19
CA LEU A 514 32.92 -88.60 0.98
C LEU A 514 34.39 -89.03 0.83
N ARG A 515 34.68 -90.35 0.88
CA ARG A 515 36.04 -90.89 0.61
C ARG A 515 36.55 -90.52 -0.78
N GLN A 516 35.74 -90.69 -1.81
CA GLN A 516 36.10 -90.39 -3.20
C GLN A 516 36.38 -88.89 -3.45
N ARG A 517 35.71 -88.01 -2.70
CA ARG A 517 35.92 -86.55 -2.79
C ARG A 517 37.12 -86.05 -1.98
N ILE A 518 37.48 -86.76 -0.91
CA ILE A 518 38.74 -86.56 -0.19
C ILE A 518 39.91 -86.99 -1.09
N ASP A 519 39.77 -88.10 -1.83
CA ASP A 519 40.76 -88.53 -2.83
C ASP A 519 40.94 -87.51 -3.97
N SER A 520 39.91 -86.70 -4.27
CA SER A 520 39.96 -85.63 -5.28
C SER A 520 40.39 -84.26 -4.74
N GLY A 521 40.63 -84.10 -3.44
CA GLY A 521 41.16 -82.87 -2.83
C GLY A 521 40.19 -81.69 -2.70
N GLU A 522 38.86 -81.89 -2.79
CA GLU A 522 37.87 -80.81 -2.62
C GLU A 522 37.55 -80.55 -1.14
N PRO A 523 37.28 -79.29 -0.70
CA PRO A 523 36.95 -78.98 0.69
C PRO A 523 35.54 -79.51 1.09
N VAL A 524 35.50 -80.44 2.05
CA VAL A 524 34.31 -81.25 2.40
C VAL A 524 33.48 -80.72 3.59
N GLU A 525 34.02 -79.77 4.36
CA GLU A 525 33.50 -79.39 5.69
C GLU A 525 32.09 -78.75 5.68
N LYS A 526 31.78 -77.91 4.68
CA LYS A 526 30.47 -77.27 4.53
C LYS A 526 29.39 -78.25 4.06
N ASP A 527 29.78 -79.20 3.21
CA ASP A 527 28.89 -80.24 2.68
C ASP A 527 28.61 -81.32 3.72
N LEU A 528 29.58 -81.64 4.59
CA LEU A 528 29.40 -82.55 5.72
C LEU A 528 28.37 -82.01 6.72
N ASN A 529 28.47 -80.73 7.11
CA ASN A 529 27.49 -80.08 7.98
C ASN A 529 26.08 -80.07 7.39
N ARG A 530 25.97 -79.86 6.07
CA ARG A 530 24.69 -79.96 5.34
C ARG A 530 24.16 -81.39 5.32
N ALA A 531 25.04 -82.38 5.14
CA ALA A 531 24.70 -83.80 5.17
C ALA A 531 24.24 -84.28 6.55
N LEU A 532 24.92 -83.90 7.64
CA LEU A 532 24.51 -84.23 9.01
C LEU A 532 23.08 -83.74 9.31
N ARG A 533 22.76 -82.50 8.91
CA ARG A 533 21.40 -81.95 9.05
C ARG A 533 20.38 -82.70 8.20
N ALA A 534 20.68 -82.94 6.94
CA ALA A 534 19.76 -83.64 6.04
C ALA A 534 19.56 -85.13 6.41
N VAL A 535 20.54 -85.80 7.03
CA VAL A 535 20.38 -87.19 7.49
C VAL A 535 19.59 -87.27 8.80
N SER A 536 19.72 -86.28 9.69
CA SER A 536 18.91 -86.22 10.91
C SER A 536 17.39 -86.15 10.64
N SER A 537 16.97 -85.68 9.45
CA SER A 537 15.58 -85.70 9.01
C SER A 537 15.07 -87.02 8.43
N LEU A 538 15.92 -88.03 8.24
CA LEU A 538 15.52 -89.37 7.77
C LEU A 538 15.04 -90.25 8.92
N GLU A 539 14.34 -91.34 8.60
CA GLU A 539 14.02 -92.40 9.57
C GLU A 539 15.29 -93.08 10.10
N TRP A 540 15.30 -93.55 11.35
CA TRP A 540 16.53 -93.96 12.03
C TRP A 540 17.27 -95.09 11.30
N GLU A 541 16.59 -96.16 10.90
CA GLU A 541 17.21 -97.26 10.15
C GLU A 541 17.66 -96.79 8.75
N GLN A 542 16.92 -95.90 8.09
CA GLN A 542 17.35 -95.30 6.81
C GLN A 542 18.59 -94.40 6.97
N ALA A 543 18.69 -93.70 8.10
CA ALA A 543 19.85 -92.87 8.43
C ALA A 543 21.09 -93.75 8.69
N LEU A 544 20.92 -94.90 9.36
CA LEU A 544 21.97 -95.90 9.53
C LEU A 544 22.42 -96.47 8.17
N GLU A 545 21.49 -96.89 7.31
CA GLU A 545 21.78 -97.34 5.94
C GLU A 545 22.48 -96.26 5.10
N THR A 546 22.15 -94.98 5.32
CA THR A 546 22.73 -93.84 4.60
C THR A 546 24.20 -93.62 4.94
N TRP A 547 24.60 -93.88 6.20
CA TRP A 547 25.99 -93.81 6.66
C TRP A 547 26.75 -95.12 6.43
N GLY A 548 26.08 -96.27 6.37
CA GLY A 548 26.71 -97.58 6.19
C GLY A 548 26.84 -98.34 7.52
N GLU A 549 27.56 -99.47 7.51
CA GLU A 549 27.67 -100.34 8.69
C GLU A 549 28.45 -99.67 9.84
N PRO A 550 27.85 -99.49 11.03
CA PRO A 550 28.53 -98.90 12.18
C PRO A 550 29.55 -99.87 12.80
N GLU A 551 30.67 -99.32 13.25
CA GLU A 551 31.72 -100.08 13.95
C GLU A 551 31.25 -100.54 15.34
N ILE A 552 30.46 -99.69 16.02
CA ILE A 552 29.74 -100.05 17.24
C ILE A 552 28.28 -99.67 17.07
N ARG A 553 27.38 -100.61 17.38
CA ARG A 553 25.96 -100.35 17.62
C ARG A 553 25.58 -100.87 19.00
N HIS A 554 25.04 -100.00 19.84
CA HIS A 554 24.54 -100.33 21.17
C HIS A 554 23.07 -99.95 21.26
N ARG A 555 22.20 -100.95 21.11
CA ARG A 555 20.75 -100.79 21.17
C ARG A 555 20.22 -101.28 22.50
N THR A 556 19.63 -100.38 23.26
CA THR A 556 18.87 -100.66 24.49
C THR A 556 17.43 -100.19 24.33
N GLY A 557 16.53 -100.54 25.25
CA GLY A 557 15.15 -100.02 25.23
C GLY A 557 15.07 -98.49 25.42
N GLY A 558 16.10 -97.86 26.01
CA GLY A 558 16.12 -96.42 26.23
C GLY A 558 16.79 -95.61 25.10
N ILE A 559 17.90 -96.12 24.55
CA ILE A 559 18.73 -95.39 23.59
C ILE A 559 19.40 -96.33 22.58
N ASP A 560 19.48 -95.91 21.31
CA ASP A 560 20.29 -96.54 20.26
C ASP A 560 21.47 -95.63 19.94
N LEU A 561 22.68 -96.16 20.13
CA LEU A 561 23.94 -95.47 19.87
C LEU A 561 24.65 -96.20 18.73
N ALA A 562 25.04 -95.47 17.69
CA ALA A 562 25.83 -95.98 16.59
C ALA A 562 27.08 -95.12 16.38
N VAL A 563 28.23 -95.75 16.15
CA VAL A 563 29.51 -95.07 15.96
C VAL A 563 30.15 -95.56 14.67
N TRP A 564 30.62 -94.64 13.85
CA TRP A 564 31.36 -94.93 12.62
C TRP A 564 32.75 -94.28 12.69
N ARG A 565 33.76 -95.04 12.26
CA ARG A 565 35.08 -94.49 11.99
C ARG A 565 35.10 -93.74 10.67
N LEU A 566 35.52 -92.49 10.75
CA LEU A 566 35.76 -91.67 9.56
C LEU A 566 37.22 -91.81 9.12
N ASP A 567 37.48 -91.47 7.86
CA ASP A 567 38.85 -91.47 7.30
C ASP A 567 39.74 -90.49 8.08
N SER A 568 40.95 -90.92 8.47
CA SER A 568 41.89 -90.12 9.27
C SER A 568 42.24 -88.77 8.64
N ARG A 569 42.11 -88.63 7.32
CA ARG A 569 42.36 -87.36 6.59
C ARG A 569 41.33 -86.26 6.90
N LEU A 570 40.18 -86.62 7.47
CA LEU A 570 39.17 -85.67 7.93
C LEU A 570 39.52 -85.06 9.31
N GLY A 571 40.48 -85.65 10.02
CA GLY A 571 41.05 -85.09 11.24
C GLY A 571 42.14 -84.07 10.92
N GLN A 572 42.06 -82.89 11.54
CA GLN A 572 43.17 -81.93 11.49
C GLN A 572 44.25 -82.39 12.48
N ASP A 573 45.53 -82.18 12.14
CA ASP A 573 46.68 -82.39 13.04
C ASP A 573 46.80 -83.79 13.69
N GLY A 574 46.40 -84.84 12.96
CA GLY A 574 46.50 -86.23 13.44
C GLY A 574 45.41 -86.65 14.43
N ASN A 575 44.39 -85.82 14.65
CA ASN A 575 43.22 -86.15 15.45
C ASN A 575 42.41 -87.29 14.81
N TRP A 576 41.77 -88.12 15.62
CA TRP A 576 40.96 -89.25 15.19
C TRP A 576 39.49 -88.83 14.99
N PRO A 577 38.98 -88.78 13.74
CA PRO A 577 37.60 -88.36 13.48
C PRO A 577 36.64 -89.55 13.61
N LEU A 578 35.55 -89.35 14.35
CA LEU A 578 34.46 -90.32 14.51
C LEU A 578 33.12 -89.65 14.23
N LEU A 579 32.16 -90.40 13.68
CA LEU A 579 30.77 -90.01 13.57
C LEU A 579 29.97 -90.76 14.62
N ILE A 580 29.15 -90.05 15.38
CA ILE A 580 28.30 -90.63 16.43
C ILE A 580 26.85 -90.29 16.13
N GLY A 581 26.02 -91.31 16.14
CA GLY A 581 24.58 -91.25 16.01
C GLY A 581 23.93 -91.62 17.34
N VAL A 582 23.04 -90.77 17.85
CA VAL A 582 22.29 -90.99 19.10
C VAL A 582 20.80 -90.88 18.82
N TYR A 583 20.03 -91.90 19.23
CA TYR A 583 18.59 -91.96 19.08
C TYR A 583 17.90 -92.41 20.38
N PRO A 584 17.31 -91.48 21.15
CA PRO A 584 16.46 -91.80 22.29
C PRO A 584 15.12 -92.38 21.81
N GLN A 585 14.84 -93.64 22.16
CA GLN A 585 13.71 -94.38 21.59
C GLN A 585 12.40 -94.07 22.33
N GLU A 586 12.34 -94.40 23.61
CA GLU A 586 11.07 -94.42 24.36
C GLU A 586 10.89 -93.22 25.30
N ARG A 587 12.00 -92.60 25.77
CA ARG A 587 12.02 -91.58 26.83
C ARG A 587 12.99 -90.44 26.51
N ASP A 588 12.74 -89.28 27.12
CA ASP A 588 13.64 -88.12 27.07
C ASP A 588 14.84 -88.33 28.00
N TRP A 589 16.02 -87.90 27.56
CA TRP A 589 17.22 -87.85 28.39
C TRP A 589 17.62 -86.39 28.64
N ASN A 590 17.59 -85.97 29.89
CA ASN A 590 17.98 -84.62 30.31
C ASN A 590 19.41 -84.63 30.84
N VAL A 591 20.14 -83.51 30.66
CA VAL A 591 21.55 -83.39 31.07
C VAL A 591 22.39 -84.55 30.52
N ALA A 592 22.12 -84.92 29.26
CA ALA A 592 22.81 -86.00 28.59
C ALA A 592 24.23 -85.57 28.22
N GLY A 593 25.19 -86.47 28.40
CA GLY A 593 26.58 -86.29 28.00
C GLY A 593 27.20 -87.60 27.54
N ILE A 594 28.20 -87.51 26.66
CA ILE A 594 29.01 -88.65 26.23
C ILE A 594 30.45 -88.42 26.66
N ARG A 595 30.98 -89.38 27.41
CA ARG A 595 32.36 -89.43 27.85
C ARG A 595 33.16 -90.45 27.05
N PHE A 596 34.40 -90.09 26.73
CA PHE A 596 35.37 -90.91 26.00
C PHE A 596 36.50 -91.35 26.93
N GLU A 597 36.66 -92.65 27.11
CA GLU A 597 37.64 -93.24 28.05
C GLU A 597 38.55 -94.25 27.32
N ALA A 598 39.73 -94.54 27.88
CA ALA A 598 40.62 -95.57 27.38
C ALA A 598 40.86 -96.62 28.47
N SER A 599 40.47 -97.87 28.22
CA SER A 599 40.56 -98.98 29.18
C SER A 599 42.00 -99.40 29.53
N GLN A 600 42.97 -99.11 28.66
CA GLN A 600 44.39 -99.50 28.83
C GLN A 600 45.32 -98.38 29.30
N GLY A 601 44.77 -97.26 29.78
CA GLY A 601 45.56 -96.10 30.23
C GLY A 601 45.91 -95.14 29.08
N GLY A 602 45.69 -93.85 29.34
CA GLY A 602 45.74 -92.76 28.34
C GLY A 602 44.48 -91.89 28.44
N GLN A 603 44.57 -90.62 28.07
CA GLN A 603 43.42 -89.69 28.09
C GLN A 603 43.06 -89.26 26.67
N TRP A 604 41.77 -89.35 26.34
CA TRP A 604 41.23 -88.77 25.10
C TRP A 604 40.77 -87.35 25.36
N LYS A 605 41.07 -86.44 24.44
CA LYS A 605 40.57 -85.07 24.46
C LYS A 605 39.73 -84.78 23.22
N VAL A 606 38.52 -84.31 23.40
CA VAL A 606 37.66 -83.80 22.34
C VAL A 606 38.19 -82.43 21.93
N VAL A 607 38.68 -82.32 20.69
CA VAL A 607 39.21 -81.07 20.13
C VAL A 607 38.15 -80.32 19.34
N LYS A 608 37.25 -81.06 18.70
CA LYS A 608 36.22 -80.51 17.82
C LYS A 608 34.98 -81.37 17.82
N VAL A 609 33.81 -80.72 17.78
CA VAL A 609 32.50 -81.36 17.60
C VAL A 609 31.69 -80.57 16.57
N GLU A 610 31.10 -81.28 15.61
CA GLU A 610 30.22 -80.69 14.59
C GLU A 610 28.88 -81.45 14.47
N PRO A 611 27.72 -80.77 14.56
CA PRO A 611 27.53 -79.34 14.84
C PRO A 611 28.05 -78.94 16.23
N LYS A 612 28.24 -77.63 16.46
CA LYS A 612 28.89 -77.10 17.68
C LYS A 612 28.10 -77.48 18.95
N PHE A 613 28.56 -78.52 19.64
CA PHE A 613 28.15 -78.86 21.00
C PHE A 613 29.19 -78.38 22.02
N LEU A 614 28.73 -78.09 23.23
CA LEU A 614 29.62 -77.81 24.35
C LEU A 614 30.39 -79.08 24.69
N HIS A 615 31.70 -79.00 24.77
CA HIS A 615 32.56 -80.11 25.15
C HIS A 615 33.65 -79.61 26.10
N ARG A 616 34.09 -80.48 26.98
CA ARG A 616 35.17 -80.20 27.93
C ARG A 616 36.02 -81.44 28.11
N ASP A 617 37.31 -81.30 27.84
CA ASP A 617 38.31 -82.36 27.94
C ASP A 617 37.87 -83.65 27.22
N HIS A 618 37.36 -84.64 27.94
CA HIS A 618 37.00 -85.97 27.43
C HIS A 618 35.48 -86.19 27.34
N GLU A 619 34.67 -85.14 27.45
CA GLU A 619 33.21 -85.23 27.52
C GLU A 619 32.51 -84.21 26.61
N ILE A 620 31.38 -84.61 26.01
CA ILE A 620 30.49 -83.77 25.19
C ILE A 620 29.14 -83.68 25.89
N PHE A 621 28.62 -82.46 26.03
CA PHE A 621 27.31 -82.19 26.61
C PHE A 621 26.27 -82.09 25.48
N LEU A 622 25.30 -83.00 25.52
CA LEU A 622 24.18 -83.06 24.58
C LEU A 622 22.92 -82.36 25.10
N ASP A 623 22.95 -81.91 26.36
CA ASP A 623 21.84 -81.23 27.04
C ASP A 623 20.58 -82.11 27.09
N THR A 624 19.53 -81.79 26.34
CA THR A 624 18.25 -82.51 26.39
C THR A 624 17.99 -83.25 25.08
N LEU A 625 18.05 -84.59 25.13
CA LEU A 625 17.71 -85.46 24.01
C LEU A 625 16.24 -85.88 24.12
N ARG A 626 15.40 -85.36 23.22
CA ARG A 626 13.97 -85.69 23.21
C ARG A 626 13.70 -87.06 22.59
N LYS A 627 12.65 -87.74 23.04
CA LYS A 627 12.13 -88.96 22.45
C LYS A 627 11.92 -88.79 20.95
N GLY A 628 12.42 -89.75 20.17
CA GLY A 628 12.25 -89.77 18.73
C GLY A 628 13.17 -88.82 17.95
N SER A 629 13.96 -87.99 18.63
CA SER A 629 14.94 -87.11 17.98
C SER A 629 16.19 -87.90 17.58
N ARG A 630 16.79 -87.56 16.45
CA ARG A 630 17.91 -88.27 15.85
C ARG A 630 19.08 -87.30 15.75
N PHE A 631 20.16 -87.56 16.45
CA PHE A 631 21.33 -86.70 16.45
C PHE A 631 22.48 -87.40 15.78
N PHE A 632 23.10 -86.74 14.81
CA PHE A 632 24.35 -87.16 14.21
C PHE A 632 25.35 -86.03 14.38
N PHE A 633 26.52 -86.35 14.93
CA PHE A 633 27.59 -85.39 15.09
C PHE A 633 28.95 -86.04 14.87
N GLN A 634 29.84 -85.30 14.23
CA GLN A 634 31.23 -85.65 14.10
C GLN A 634 31.99 -85.15 15.32
N ILE A 635 32.95 -85.95 15.79
CA ILE A 635 33.95 -85.55 16.78
C ILE A 635 35.36 -85.73 16.22
N GLN A 636 36.30 -84.97 16.75
CA GLN A 636 37.73 -85.20 16.58
C GLN A 636 38.38 -85.39 17.95
N LEU A 637 38.98 -86.56 18.16
CA LEU A 637 39.66 -86.93 19.40
C LEU A 637 41.17 -86.81 19.25
N GLN A 638 41.83 -86.24 20.26
CA GLN A 638 43.28 -86.14 20.39
C GLN A 638 43.75 -87.02 21.55
N GLY A 639 44.78 -87.83 21.32
CA GLY A 639 45.34 -88.76 22.29
C GLY A 639 46.06 -89.91 21.58
N ASP A 640 46.89 -90.64 22.33
CA ASP A 640 47.72 -91.74 21.82
C ASP A 640 47.32 -93.11 22.40
N ALA A 641 46.14 -93.18 23.05
CA ALA A 641 45.65 -94.44 23.58
C ALA A 641 45.28 -95.43 22.45
N PRO A 642 45.53 -96.74 22.62
CA PRO A 642 45.24 -97.74 21.58
C PRO A 642 43.75 -98.07 21.45
N ALA A 643 42.95 -97.72 22.47
CA ALA A 643 41.57 -98.15 22.63
C ALA A 643 40.66 -97.01 23.10
N LEU A 644 39.39 -97.06 22.70
CA LEU A 644 38.36 -96.06 23.00
C LEU A 644 37.06 -96.75 23.45
N ASP A 645 36.64 -96.41 24.66
CA ASP A 645 35.34 -96.72 25.23
C ASP A 645 34.46 -95.45 25.23
N LEU A 646 33.17 -95.64 24.99
CA LEU A 646 32.16 -94.58 25.06
C LEU A 646 31.21 -94.84 26.22
N LEU A 647 30.88 -93.81 26.98
CA LEU A 647 29.87 -93.86 28.04
C LEU A 647 28.88 -92.72 27.82
N ILE A 648 27.61 -93.03 27.58
CA ILE A 648 26.54 -92.03 27.58
C ILE A 648 25.86 -92.02 28.94
N SER A 649 25.67 -90.85 29.53
CA SER A 649 25.00 -90.67 30.83
C SER A 649 24.01 -89.53 30.77
N GLY A 650 22.95 -89.60 31.56
CA GLY A 650 21.96 -88.53 31.71
C GLY A 650 20.88 -88.88 32.72
N MET A 651 19.90 -88.00 32.86
CA MET A 651 18.73 -88.17 33.72
C MET A 651 17.52 -88.58 32.87
N VAL A 652 16.96 -89.75 33.15
CA VAL A 652 15.74 -90.24 32.48
C VAL A 652 14.63 -90.31 33.53
N GLU A 653 13.57 -89.51 33.33
CA GLU A 653 12.44 -89.38 34.27
C GLU A 653 12.85 -89.02 35.72
N GLY A 654 13.98 -88.33 35.89
CA GLY A 654 14.49 -87.91 37.20
C GLY A 654 15.44 -88.90 37.86
N GLU A 655 15.68 -90.07 37.26
CA GLU A 655 16.66 -91.05 37.73
C GLU A 655 17.95 -91.01 36.88
N PRO A 656 19.14 -91.09 37.50
CA PRO A 656 20.41 -91.13 36.77
C PRO A 656 20.56 -92.47 36.02
N MET A 657 20.82 -92.39 34.72
CA MET A 657 21.01 -93.55 33.85
C MET A 657 22.27 -93.39 33.01
N ALA A 658 23.01 -94.49 32.82
CA ALA A 658 24.16 -94.54 31.94
C ALA A 658 24.15 -95.82 31.10
N ALA A 659 24.65 -95.72 29.87
CA ALA A 659 24.82 -96.84 28.96
C ALA A 659 26.25 -96.87 28.41
N LYS A 660 26.86 -98.05 28.44
CA LYS A 660 28.21 -98.31 27.92
C LYS A 660 28.11 -99.45 26.90
N PRO A 661 28.54 -99.25 25.63
CA PRO A 661 28.67 -100.33 24.67
C PRO A 661 29.58 -101.44 25.19
N SER A 662 29.25 -102.70 24.87
CA SER A 662 30.01 -103.86 25.31
C SER A 662 31.32 -104.09 24.55
N ARG A 663 31.53 -103.39 23.44
CA ARG A 663 32.74 -103.45 22.61
C ARG A 663 33.55 -102.17 22.75
N THR A 664 34.87 -102.29 22.72
CA THR A 664 35.83 -101.20 22.69
C THR A 664 36.28 -100.96 21.24
N ILE A 665 36.49 -99.70 20.84
CA ILE A 665 37.02 -99.33 19.52
C ILE A 665 38.53 -99.28 19.58
N TYR A 666 39.23 -100.00 18.72
CA TYR A 666 40.70 -99.95 18.63
C TYR A 666 41.13 -99.03 17.49
N ARG A 667 42.17 -98.22 17.72
CA ARG A 667 42.68 -97.28 16.70
C ARG A 667 43.26 -98.00 15.48
N ASP A 668 43.93 -99.12 15.70
CA ASP A 668 44.49 -100.00 14.67
C ASP A 668 43.87 -101.39 14.72
N GLU A 669 43.43 -101.93 13.58
CA GLU A 669 42.72 -103.22 13.47
C GLU A 669 43.53 -104.44 13.97
N LYS A 670 44.85 -104.31 14.10
CA LYS A 670 45.74 -105.42 14.54
C LYS A 670 45.60 -105.81 16.01
N PHE A 671 44.89 -105.04 16.84
CA PHE A 671 44.73 -105.30 18.28
C PHE A 671 43.33 -105.81 18.66
N GLY A 672 42.44 -106.05 17.69
CA GLY A 672 41.03 -106.38 17.92
C GLY A 672 40.64 -107.88 17.86
N GLU A 673 41.59 -108.79 17.67
CA GLU A 673 41.37 -110.25 17.70
C GLU A 673 42.22 -110.90 18.81
N GLU A 674 41.80 -110.74 20.07
CA GLU A 674 41.98 -111.74 21.15
C GLU A 674 40.74 -111.77 22.04
#